data_AF-A0A0K8PEB5-F1
#
_entry.id   AF-A0A0K8PEB5-F1
#
_cell.length_a   1.000
_cell.length_b   1.000
_cell.length_c   1.000
_cell.angle_alpha   90.00
_cell.angle_beta   90.00
_cell.angle_gamma   90.00
#
_symmetry.space_group_name_H-M   'P 1'
#
loop_
_entity.id
_entity.type
_entity.pdbx_description
1 polymer ?
#
loop_
_entity_poly.entity_id
_entity_poly.type
_entity_poly.pdbx_seq_one_letter_code
_entity_poly.pdbx_strand_id
1 'polypeptide(L)'
;MTGPIDSKSPLCIALADLLPALRWGDPRRLGPLMEDPRLPGTWWNDTSLVDVTATIGAEEVAHRAAQALRAYWPHLTLGVALPNLCFCPEGQETDLRVTIEQAASDVGVEEEDEAVARLVRPLLRPFLIGGRNLMEPTATASRAESPAEPNLDIHALANMLARLLPADTPSAIRAAVDSLRAWDQGRSEKESSTPDSDTKEQVEATSGRKAGPTAAPALLEEPLNALESLISDWGERQLAVAAGRTFGQNRISLENLGEQFGVSRERARQIQVELEKKLQLWLHSDSGRPFLSHLLAVQDLLGPVATEAELRQLHPGHELTVPALGLPLWQLTASLLPDRTWTSGWLVEGNLDERIEQTRAELTRLCGESAPTWAEAVELLRQLGIHETAAEEWLLVVKGFRVTEGHLLPWGRSVNDRAEAVLMLVGRPLAMEDLLTRLDDGTALASLRNQIQSDDRFMRRDRDLYGLRRWGGVEYLGIREMIIRELESAGGEAKSEDIVTTLCSQFDVSDRSVRAYLAAPEFERFKRGWVRVAAHTETGTADYQPRRDVAQTRRCFQTGQGTWWYRLDVNGEHLRGSGFTIPAGFAAHLGLAPGGRLELSHDVGDIQLVWRNQPTCGSLRPLLETMGAVEGDHVFVAAKDGHLKALRLAEEPGTNLTDTQRALRLMALSGQVTEKDMPAVLGRRIGLADATTMDEVLAHLRVRGDKDILELLREQYELSGATAPDEEPSVPATPEGELSSAAPPQHSPSDPQPTGDTAAEAKQSPKPEFRDPAWDEEIIPLLDEDSEADLIHLAQAVASRGKTVPVFGFELGEGGWQADFAWNQDTAKVAVVPAVQHGRVDPEAERRDAAYRAAGWTIRSAVDWLAHLDELLVLLPDATPGN
;
A
#
# COMPACT_ATOMS: atom_id res chain seq x y z
N MET A 1 -3.93 21.82 -17.22
CA MET A 1 -2.72 21.16 -16.67
C MET A 1 -1.67 22.22 -16.35
N THR A 2 -1.83 22.95 -15.24
CA THR A 2 -0.85 23.94 -14.76
C THR A 2 -0.96 24.05 -13.25
N GLY A 3 -0.44 23.05 -12.55
CA GLY A 3 -0.10 23.10 -11.13
C GLY A 3 1.40 22.81 -10.98
N PRO A 4 2.11 23.41 -10.02
CA PRO A 4 3.51 23.10 -9.80
C PRO A 4 3.59 21.66 -9.30
N ILE A 5 4.23 20.81 -10.09
CA ILE A 5 4.67 19.48 -9.66
C ILE A 5 5.47 19.69 -8.39
N ASP A 6 5.07 19.05 -7.29
CA ASP A 6 5.88 18.94 -6.08
C ASP A 6 7.30 18.57 -6.53
N SER A 7 8.27 19.45 -6.30
CA SER A 7 9.60 19.30 -6.89
C SER A 7 10.26 18.08 -6.26
N LYS A 8 10.10 16.91 -6.90
CA LYS A 8 10.93 15.75 -6.63
C LYS A 8 12.37 16.24 -6.66
N SER A 9 13.14 15.88 -5.62
CA SER A 9 14.58 16.05 -5.66
C SER A 9 15.08 15.50 -7.00
N PRO A 10 16.00 16.16 -7.71
CA PRO A 10 16.54 15.65 -8.98
C PRO A 10 17.14 14.24 -8.85
N LEU A 11 17.45 13.81 -7.62
CA LEU A 11 17.89 12.46 -7.25
C LEU A 11 16.76 11.41 -7.24
N CYS A 12 15.49 11.80 -7.37
CA CYS A 12 14.32 10.92 -7.32
C CYS A 12 13.51 10.90 -8.63
N ILE A 13 14.02 11.52 -9.70
CA ILE A 13 13.35 11.58 -11.01
C ILE A 13 13.72 10.33 -11.80
N ALA A 14 12.72 9.53 -12.17
CA ALA A 14 12.88 8.36 -13.03
C ALA A 14 12.58 8.71 -14.49
N LEU A 15 12.92 7.82 -15.43
CA LEU A 15 12.68 8.07 -16.86
C LEU A 15 11.19 8.30 -17.17
N ALA A 16 10.29 7.60 -16.49
CA ALA A 16 8.84 7.75 -16.62
C ALA A 16 8.30 9.09 -16.11
N ASP A 17 9.06 9.84 -15.29
CA ASP A 17 8.72 11.23 -14.94
C ASP A 17 8.98 12.19 -16.11
N LEU A 18 9.98 11.89 -16.96
CA LEU A 18 10.27 12.68 -18.17
C LEU A 18 9.44 12.24 -19.38
N LEU A 19 9.13 10.94 -19.45
CA LEU A 19 8.38 10.28 -20.51
C LEU A 19 7.14 9.63 -19.91
N PRO A 20 6.04 10.37 -19.69
CA PRO A 20 4.87 9.85 -18.98
C PRO A 20 4.30 8.58 -19.60
N ALA A 21 4.37 8.41 -20.93
CA ALA A 21 3.91 7.20 -21.63
C ALA A 21 4.49 5.90 -21.04
N LEU A 22 5.73 5.92 -20.54
CA LEU A 22 6.38 4.76 -19.92
C LEU A 22 5.74 4.36 -18.58
N ARG A 23 5.14 5.30 -17.85
CA ARG A 23 4.49 5.05 -16.55
C ARG A 23 3.30 4.09 -16.65
N TRP A 24 2.57 4.16 -17.75
CA TRP A 24 1.36 3.38 -17.98
C TRP A 24 1.56 2.24 -18.99
N GLY A 25 2.79 2.04 -19.47
CA GLY A 25 3.13 0.91 -20.33
C GLY A 25 3.26 -0.39 -19.54
N ASP A 26 2.75 -1.49 -20.10
CA ASP A 26 2.91 -2.84 -19.51
C ASP A 26 4.40 -3.20 -19.41
N PRO A 27 4.94 -3.39 -18.19
CA PRO A 27 6.35 -3.72 -17.99
C PRO A 27 6.82 -4.97 -18.73
N ARG A 28 5.93 -5.95 -18.97
CA ARG A 28 6.26 -7.19 -19.70
C ARG A 28 6.50 -6.94 -21.19
N ARG A 29 5.91 -5.87 -21.73
CA ARG A 29 6.11 -5.42 -23.12
C ARG A 29 7.31 -4.49 -23.24
N LEU A 30 7.52 -3.62 -22.25
CA LEU A 30 8.66 -2.71 -22.24
C LEU A 30 9.99 -3.42 -21.96
N GLY A 31 9.99 -4.50 -21.18
CA GLY A 31 11.18 -5.27 -20.77
C GLY A 31 12.17 -5.56 -21.91
N PRO A 32 11.76 -6.19 -23.03
CA PRO A 32 12.66 -6.51 -24.14
C PRO A 32 13.43 -5.33 -24.75
N LEU A 33 12.91 -4.09 -24.64
CA LEU A 33 13.57 -2.89 -25.15
C LEU A 33 14.31 -2.12 -24.04
N MET A 34 13.79 -2.17 -22.81
CA MET A 34 14.31 -1.37 -21.69
C MET A 34 15.31 -2.10 -20.80
N GLU A 35 15.29 -3.42 -20.73
CA GLU A 35 16.13 -4.18 -19.79
C GLU A 35 17.64 -4.01 -20.09
N ASP A 36 18.40 -3.69 -19.06
CA ASP A 36 19.87 -3.74 -19.05
C ASP A 36 20.30 -4.55 -17.83
N PRO A 37 21.21 -5.53 -17.97
CA PRO A 37 21.64 -6.39 -16.87
C PRO A 37 22.32 -5.66 -15.71
N ARG A 38 22.74 -4.40 -15.90
CA ARG A 38 23.35 -3.56 -14.87
C ARG A 38 22.33 -2.77 -14.06
N LEU A 39 21.05 -2.76 -14.46
CA LEU A 39 19.99 -1.98 -13.82
C LEU A 39 18.90 -2.90 -13.25
N PRO A 40 18.17 -2.48 -12.20
CA PRO A 40 17.03 -3.22 -11.67
C PRO A 40 15.92 -3.45 -12.71
N GLY A 41 15.11 -4.50 -12.51
CA GLY A 41 13.90 -4.70 -13.29
C GLY A 41 12.98 -3.49 -13.18
N THR A 42 12.44 -3.02 -14.31
CA THR A 42 11.58 -1.81 -14.40
C THR A 42 12.24 -0.50 -13.96
N TRP A 43 13.57 -0.36 -14.13
CA TRP A 43 14.34 0.81 -13.71
C TRP A 43 13.78 2.16 -14.19
N TRP A 44 13.09 2.20 -15.33
CA TRP A 44 12.50 3.42 -15.90
C TRP A 44 11.38 4.02 -15.04
N ASN A 45 10.81 3.27 -14.09
CA ASN A 45 9.75 3.74 -13.18
C ASN A 45 10.31 4.25 -11.85
N ASP A 46 11.29 3.55 -11.28
CA ASP A 46 11.64 3.69 -9.87
C ASP A 46 13.13 3.97 -9.61
N THR A 47 13.99 3.91 -10.64
CA THR A 47 15.43 4.20 -10.51
C THR A 47 15.74 5.63 -10.93
N SER A 48 16.56 6.31 -10.12
CA SER A 48 16.98 7.68 -10.39
C SER A 48 17.71 7.80 -11.72
N LEU A 49 17.35 8.80 -12.52
CA LEU A 49 18.04 9.10 -13.78
C LEU A 49 19.50 9.47 -13.58
N VAL A 50 19.89 9.98 -12.40
CA VAL A 50 21.30 10.22 -12.07
C VAL A 50 22.07 8.89 -12.07
N ASP A 51 21.55 7.88 -11.39
CA ASP A 51 22.19 6.56 -11.29
C ASP A 51 22.14 5.79 -12.61
N VAL A 52 21.01 5.87 -13.32
CA VAL A 52 20.83 5.23 -14.63
C VAL A 52 21.81 5.81 -15.65
N THR A 53 21.88 7.14 -15.76
CA THR A 53 22.78 7.79 -16.72
C THR A 53 24.26 7.60 -16.36
N ALA A 54 24.59 7.48 -15.07
CA ALA A 54 25.93 7.10 -14.62
C ALA A 54 26.28 5.63 -14.97
N THR A 55 25.31 4.72 -14.94
CA THR A 55 25.52 3.28 -15.13
C THR A 55 25.58 2.86 -16.60
N ILE A 56 24.63 3.34 -17.41
CA ILE A 56 24.49 2.92 -18.82
C ILE A 56 24.78 4.05 -19.82
N GLY A 57 24.90 5.30 -19.35
CA GLY A 57 25.14 6.47 -20.19
C GLY A 57 23.84 7.11 -20.71
N ALA A 58 23.77 8.44 -20.77
CA ALA A 58 22.57 9.13 -21.28
C ALA A 58 22.25 8.83 -22.75
N GLU A 59 23.26 8.51 -23.56
CA GLU A 59 23.07 8.09 -24.94
C GLU A 59 22.28 6.79 -25.05
N GLU A 60 22.64 5.80 -24.24
CA GLU A 60 21.96 4.51 -24.19
C GLU A 60 20.52 4.67 -23.66
N VAL A 61 20.33 5.50 -22.63
CA VAL A 61 19.00 5.83 -22.09
C VAL A 61 18.12 6.47 -23.17
N ALA A 62 18.65 7.45 -23.91
CA ALA A 62 17.92 8.12 -24.97
C ALA A 62 17.55 7.18 -26.12
N HIS A 63 18.47 6.29 -26.52
CA HIS A 63 18.24 5.32 -27.58
C HIS A 63 17.15 4.31 -27.20
N ARG A 64 17.22 3.77 -25.99
CA ARG A 64 16.20 2.89 -25.43
C ARG A 64 14.85 3.57 -25.38
N ALA A 65 14.77 4.75 -24.78
CA ALA A 65 13.55 5.54 -24.73
C ALA A 65 12.93 5.77 -26.12
N ALA A 66 13.76 6.09 -27.12
CA ALA A 66 13.32 6.26 -28.50
C ALA A 66 12.71 4.97 -29.08
N GLN A 67 13.36 3.82 -28.90
CA GLN A 67 12.86 2.52 -29.36
C GLN A 67 11.51 2.19 -28.72
N ALA A 68 11.37 2.39 -27.41
CA ALA A 68 10.09 2.13 -26.72
C ALA A 68 8.97 3.05 -27.20
N LEU A 69 9.26 4.36 -27.36
CA LEU A 69 8.29 5.33 -27.86
C LEU A 69 7.83 4.99 -29.27
N ARG A 70 8.75 4.62 -30.16
CA ARG A 70 8.43 4.24 -31.55
C ARG A 70 7.68 2.91 -31.64
N ALA A 71 8.06 1.92 -30.84
CA ALA A 71 7.45 0.59 -30.88
C ALA A 71 6.01 0.58 -30.35
N TYR A 72 5.74 1.34 -29.28
CA TYR A 72 4.47 1.25 -28.56
C TYR A 72 3.55 2.45 -28.74
N TRP A 73 4.11 3.63 -29.04
CA TRP A 73 3.33 4.87 -29.17
C TRP A 73 3.71 5.73 -30.39
N PRO A 74 3.80 5.15 -31.61
CA PRO A 74 4.18 5.92 -32.81
C PRO A 74 3.21 7.07 -33.13
N HIS A 75 1.95 6.92 -32.73
CA HIS A 75 0.86 7.86 -32.98
C HIS A 75 0.79 9.04 -31.99
N LEU A 76 1.52 8.99 -30.87
CA LEU A 76 1.51 10.11 -29.91
C LEU A 76 2.28 11.29 -30.48
N THR A 77 1.77 12.49 -30.24
CA THR A 77 2.48 13.73 -30.59
C THR A 77 3.68 13.93 -29.67
N LEU A 78 4.74 14.55 -30.18
CA LEU A 78 5.95 14.83 -29.41
C LEU A 78 5.66 15.61 -28.13
N GLY A 79 4.73 16.58 -28.16
CA GLY A 79 4.34 17.35 -26.98
C GLY A 79 3.61 16.54 -25.90
N VAL A 80 3.00 15.40 -26.25
CA VAL A 80 2.35 14.49 -25.28
C VAL A 80 3.35 13.46 -24.76
N ALA A 81 4.21 12.92 -25.64
CA ALA A 81 5.18 11.91 -25.27
C ALA A 81 6.38 12.49 -24.49
N LEU A 82 6.80 13.71 -24.84
CA LEU A 82 7.96 14.42 -24.29
C LEU A 82 7.52 15.83 -23.82
N PRO A 83 6.62 15.94 -22.82
CA PRO A 83 6.06 17.23 -22.42
C PRO A 83 7.12 18.22 -21.96
N ASN A 84 8.22 17.73 -21.38
CA ASN A 84 9.31 18.56 -20.88
C ASN A 84 10.21 19.12 -22.00
N LEU A 85 10.07 18.63 -23.23
CA LEU A 85 10.86 19.09 -24.36
C LEU A 85 10.61 20.58 -24.65
N CYS A 86 9.39 21.08 -24.41
CA CYS A 86 9.05 22.48 -24.61
C CYS A 86 9.85 23.47 -23.74
N PHE A 87 10.49 22.99 -22.66
CA PHE A 87 11.35 23.78 -21.79
C PHE A 87 12.83 23.77 -22.20
N CYS A 88 13.20 22.97 -23.20
CA CYS A 88 14.56 22.93 -23.74
C CYS A 88 14.67 23.79 -25.02
N PRO A 89 15.83 24.44 -25.29
CA PRO A 89 16.06 25.17 -26.53
C PRO A 89 15.76 24.35 -27.79
N GLU A 90 16.15 23.07 -27.79
CA GLU A 90 15.90 22.14 -28.90
C GLU A 90 14.41 21.87 -29.15
N GLY A 91 13.58 21.91 -28.09
CA GLY A 91 12.15 21.73 -28.22
C GLY A 91 11.40 22.97 -28.69
N GLN A 92 12.00 24.15 -28.56
CA GLN A 92 11.43 25.39 -29.10
C GLN A 92 11.58 25.47 -30.63
N GLU A 93 12.58 24.76 -31.19
CA GLU A 93 12.83 24.65 -32.63
C GLU A 93 12.11 23.44 -33.27
N THR A 94 11.52 22.56 -32.46
CA THR A 94 10.83 21.33 -32.90
C THR A 94 9.31 21.56 -32.94
N ASP A 95 8.63 21.14 -34.01
CA ASP A 95 7.16 21.16 -34.03
C ASP A 95 6.60 20.05 -33.13
N LEU A 96 6.19 20.40 -31.91
CA LEU A 96 5.68 19.43 -30.94
C LEU A 96 4.32 18.79 -31.32
N ARG A 97 3.68 19.25 -32.41
CA ARG A 97 2.41 18.70 -32.89
C ARG A 97 2.58 17.49 -33.80
N VAL A 98 3.79 17.23 -34.32
CA VAL A 98 4.02 16.02 -35.13
C VAL A 98 4.03 14.79 -34.24
N THR A 99 3.64 13.65 -34.82
CA THR A 99 3.69 12.34 -34.15
C THR A 99 5.13 11.82 -34.08
N ILE A 100 5.40 10.90 -33.15
CA ILE A 100 6.69 10.22 -33.05
C ILE A 100 7.07 9.55 -34.37
N GLU A 101 6.11 8.92 -35.06
CA GLU A 101 6.32 8.30 -36.37
C GLU A 101 6.72 9.32 -37.44
N GLN A 102 6.04 10.47 -37.48
CA GLN A 102 6.39 11.55 -38.41
C GLN A 102 7.77 12.14 -38.12
N ALA A 103 8.09 12.38 -36.84
CA ALA A 103 9.40 12.90 -36.42
C ALA A 103 10.55 11.94 -36.77
N ALA A 104 10.29 10.64 -36.76
CA ALA A 104 11.26 9.61 -37.16
C ALA A 104 11.39 9.50 -38.69
N SER A 105 10.27 9.63 -39.42
CA SER A 105 10.19 9.43 -40.89
C SER A 105 10.81 10.56 -41.71
N ASP A 106 11.06 11.73 -41.10
CA ASP A 106 11.74 12.86 -41.74
C ASP A 106 13.25 12.59 -41.97
N VAL A 107 13.75 11.47 -41.47
CA VAL A 107 15.15 11.00 -41.55
C VAL A 107 15.17 9.61 -42.20
N GLY A 108 16.28 9.21 -42.83
CA GLY A 108 16.35 7.90 -43.50
C GLY A 108 16.09 6.71 -42.54
N VAL A 109 15.61 5.58 -43.06
CA VAL A 109 15.15 4.40 -42.27
C VAL A 109 16.19 3.91 -41.23
N GLU A 110 17.48 4.05 -41.52
CA GLU A 110 18.57 3.66 -40.60
C GLU A 110 18.80 4.65 -39.44
N GLU A 111 18.20 5.85 -39.48
CA GLU A 111 18.35 6.92 -38.49
C GLU A 111 17.07 7.22 -37.70
N GLU A 112 15.99 6.45 -37.90
CA GLU A 112 14.68 6.74 -37.30
C GLU A 112 14.68 6.70 -35.76
N ASP A 113 15.39 5.74 -35.14
CA ASP A 113 15.56 5.68 -33.68
C ASP A 113 16.44 6.83 -33.17
N GLU A 114 17.47 7.18 -33.94
CA GLU A 114 18.41 8.24 -33.62
C GLU A 114 17.74 9.63 -33.71
N ALA A 115 16.80 9.80 -34.65
CA ALA A 115 15.99 11.01 -34.78
C ALA A 115 15.20 11.30 -33.51
N VAL A 116 14.55 10.28 -32.94
CA VAL A 116 13.78 10.39 -31.70
C VAL A 116 14.71 10.48 -30.49
N ALA A 117 15.84 9.75 -30.48
CA ALA A 117 16.83 9.82 -29.40
C ALA A 117 17.42 11.23 -29.25
N ARG A 118 17.67 11.96 -30.36
CA ARG A 118 18.09 13.37 -30.33
C ARG A 118 17.11 14.28 -29.60
N LEU A 119 15.82 13.96 -29.60
CA LEU A 119 14.80 14.72 -28.88
C LEU A 119 14.75 14.38 -27.38
N VAL A 120 15.17 13.18 -26.99
CA VAL A 120 15.24 12.76 -25.58
C VAL A 120 16.51 13.28 -24.90
N ARG A 121 17.65 13.35 -25.60
CA ARG A 121 18.94 13.78 -25.03
C ARG A 121 18.91 15.10 -24.25
N PRO A 122 18.28 16.20 -24.73
CA PRO A 122 18.22 17.45 -23.99
C PRO A 122 17.59 17.30 -22.61
N LEU A 123 16.60 16.40 -22.48
CA LEU A 123 15.89 16.12 -21.22
C LEU A 123 16.77 15.42 -20.19
N LEU A 124 17.81 14.72 -20.63
CA LEU A 124 18.74 13.99 -19.76
C LEU A 124 19.89 14.87 -19.26
N ARG A 125 20.14 16.03 -19.88
CA ARG A 125 21.24 16.95 -19.51
C ARG A 125 21.27 17.34 -18.02
N PRO A 126 20.14 17.61 -17.34
CA PRO A 126 20.15 17.95 -15.92
C PRO A 126 20.73 16.85 -15.02
N PHE A 127 20.76 15.60 -15.50
CA PHE A 127 21.21 14.43 -14.73
C PHE A 127 22.65 14.03 -15.04
N LEU A 128 23.27 14.65 -16.05
CA LEU A 128 24.66 14.39 -16.44
C LEU A 128 25.70 15.09 -15.56
N ILE A 129 25.29 16.15 -14.86
CA ILE A 129 26.16 16.94 -13.99
C ILE A 129 25.52 16.91 -12.61
N GLY A 130 26.03 16.03 -11.74
CA GLY A 130 25.51 15.85 -10.38
C GLY A 130 25.13 17.18 -9.72
N GLY A 131 23.83 17.39 -9.56
CA GLY A 131 23.20 18.47 -8.78
C GLY A 131 23.77 19.88 -8.95
N ARG A 132 23.37 20.61 -9.99
CA ARG A 132 23.32 22.09 -9.93
C ARG A 132 21.94 22.61 -10.35
N ASN A 133 21.36 23.40 -9.44
CA ASN A 133 20.06 24.06 -9.51
C ASN A 133 19.92 24.94 -10.77
N LEU A 134 18.84 24.78 -11.54
CA LEU A 134 18.56 25.56 -12.75
C LEU A 134 17.53 26.69 -12.57
N MET A 135 17.24 27.11 -11.33
CA MET A 135 16.41 28.29 -11.06
C MET A 135 17.19 29.62 -11.07
N GLU A 136 18.48 29.62 -11.43
CA GLU A 136 19.22 30.86 -11.69
C GLU A 136 19.24 31.20 -13.19
N PRO A 137 18.85 32.42 -13.58
CA PRO A 137 18.95 32.87 -14.96
C PRO A 137 20.42 33.07 -15.34
N THR A 138 20.91 32.24 -16.25
CA THR A 138 22.28 32.32 -16.79
C THR A 138 22.53 33.67 -17.47
N ALA A 139 23.34 34.51 -16.83
CA ALA A 139 24.00 35.62 -17.49
C ALA A 139 25.05 35.08 -18.48
N THR A 140 24.81 35.34 -19.76
CA THR A 140 25.75 35.48 -20.88
C THR A 140 27.11 34.80 -20.80
N ALA A 141 27.30 33.86 -21.72
CA ALA A 141 28.56 33.25 -22.11
C ALA A 141 29.71 34.27 -22.27
N SER A 142 30.80 34.02 -21.54
CA SER A 142 32.14 34.38 -21.98
C SER A 142 33.00 33.12 -22.06
N ARG A 143 33.76 33.12 -23.14
CA ARG A 143 34.44 32.03 -23.83
C ARG A 143 35.76 31.63 -23.16
N ALA A 144 36.08 30.34 -23.34
CA ALA A 144 37.39 29.68 -23.24
C ALA A 144 37.98 29.48 -21.83
N GLU A 145 37.93 28.23 -21.35
CA GLU A 145 39.04 27.59 -20.66
C GLU A 145 38.96 26.06 -20.80
N SER A 146 40.14 25.43 -20.83
CA SER A 146 40.50 24.08 -21.27
C SER A 146 39.66 22.93 -20.67
N PRO A 147 39.39 21.82 -21.40
CA PRO A 147 38.80 20.64 -20.78
C PRO A 147 39.80 20.04 -19.80
N ALA A 148 39.47 20.07 -18.51
CA ALA A 148 40.15 19.26 -17.50
C ALA A 148 39.82 17.79 -17.78
N GLU A 149 40.84 17.01 -18.08
CA GLU A 149 40.75 15.56 -18.26
C GLU A 149 40.12 14.92 -17.00
N PRO A 150 39.27 13.89 -17.16
CA PRO A 150 38.78 13.13 -16.02
C PRO A 150 39.97 12.42 -15.38
N ASN A 151 40.17 12.65 -14.08
CA ASN A 151 41.26 12.04 -13.32
C ASN A 151 40.97 10.53 -13.16
N LEU A 152 41.29 9.77 -14.20
CA LEU A 152 41.25 8.31 -14.18
C LEU A 152 42.42 7.85 -13.30
N ASP A 153 42.15 7.11 -12.23
CA ASP A 153 43.19 6.49 -11.42
C ASP A 153 43.84 5.34 -12.22
N ILE A 154 44.86 5.69 -13.02
CA ILE A 154 45.61 4.79 -13.88
C ILE A 154 46.25 3.66 -13.05
N HIS A 155 46.54 3.91 -11.77
CA HIS A 155 47.10 2.91 -10.86
C HIS A 155 46.09 1.80 -10.54
N ALA A 156 44.85 2.19 -10.23
CA ALA A 156 43.76 1.23 -10.00
C ALA A 156 43.47 0.39 -11.26
N LEU A 157 43.43 1.03 -12.44
CA LEU A 157 43.17 0.37 -13.71
C LEU A 157 44.30 -0.61 -14.11
N ALA A 158 45.56 -0.21 -13.98
CA ALA A 158 46.71 -1.06 -14.31
C ALA A 158 46.83 -2.28 -13.38
N ASN A 159 46.48 -2.13 -12.10
CA ASN A 159 46.44 -3.23 -11.14
C ASN A 159 45.27 -4.18 -11.36
N MET A 160 44.11 -3.66 -11.78
CA MET A 160 42.95 -4.47 -12.15
C MET A 160 43.24 -5.32 -13.41
N LEU A 161 43.82 -4.70 -14.45
CA LEU A 161 44.20 -5.41 -15.68
C LEU A 161 45.24 -6.51 -15.42
N ALA A 162 46.24 -6.27 -14.57
CA ALA A 162 47.24 -7.27 -14.22
C ALA A 162 46.66 -8.47 -13.44
N ARG A 163 45.59 -8.28 -12.65
CA ARG A 163 44.92 -9.36 -11.92
C ARG A 163 44.01 -10.22 -12.81
N LEU A 164 43.49 -9.63 -13.89
CA LEU A 164 42.54 -10.27 -14.79
C LEU A 164 43.20 -11.02 -15.96
N LEU A 165 44.53 -10.91 -16.13
CA LEU A 165 45.24 -11.57 -17.24
C LEU A 165 45.63 -13.02 -16.89
N PRO A 166 45.16 -14.03 -17.66
CA PRO A 166 45.57 -15.43 -17.49
C PRO A 166 47.07 -15.64 -17.69
N ALA A 167 47.62 -16.73 -17.14
CA ALA A 167 49.05 -17.07 -17.24
C ALA A 167 49.55 -17.24 -18.69
N ASP A 168 48.64 -17.42 -19.63
CA ASP A 168 48.87 -17.75 -21.04
C ASP A 168 48.86 -16.49 -21.94
N THR A 169 48.69 -15.32 -21.33
CA THR A 169 48.55 -14.04 -22.04
C THR A 169 49.77 -13.72 -22.93
N PRO A 170 49.58 -13.32 -24.20
CA PRO A 170 50.66 -12.91 -25.09
C PRO A 170 51.61 -11.88 -24.48
N SER A 171 52.93 -12.06 -24.69
CA SER A 171 53.98 -11.22 -24.08
C SER A 171 53.86 -9.74 -24.43
N ALA A 172 53.30 -9.40 -25.59
CA ALA A 172 53.04 -8.02 -26.00
C ALA A 172 51.99 -7.32 -25.12
N ILE A 173 50.96 -8.03 -24.66
CA ILE A 173 49.91 -7.48 -23.79
C ILE A 173 50.44 -7.32 -22.36
N ARG A 174 51.24 -8.28 -21.87
CA ARG A 174 51.96 -8.14 -20.60
C ARG A 174 52.93 -6.95 -20.63
N ALA A 175 53.71 -6.81 -21.70
CA ALA A 175 54.61 -5.67 -21.88
C ALA A 175 53.89 -4.32 -21.91
N ALA A 176 52.66 -4.25 -22.46
CA ALA A 176 51.85 -3.04 -22.46
C ALA A 176 51.35 -2.67 -21.05
N VAL A 177 50.89 -3.66 -20.26
CA VAL A 177 50.47 -3.44 -18.86
C VAL A 177 51.65 -3.07 -17.96
N ASP A 178 52.81 -3.69 -18.16
CA ASP A 178 54.04 -3.34 -17.45
C ASP A 178 54.54 -1.94 -17.84
N SER A 179 54.38 -1.55 -19.11
CA SER A 179 54.70 -0.18 -19.57
C SER A 179 53.77 0.86 -18.94
N LEU A 180 52.48 0.55 -18.78
CA LEU A 180 51.51 1.42 -18.09
C LEU A 180 51.86 1.59 -16.60
N ARG A 181 52.28 0.51 -15.92
CA ARG A 181 52.77 0.57 -14.53
C ARG A 181 54.07 1.35 -14.39
N ALA A 182 54.99 1.19 -15.33
CA ALA A 182 56.26 1.94 -15.33
C ALA A 182 56.04 3.44 -15.61
N TRP A 183 55.03 3.79 -16.40
CA TRP A 183 54.64 5.17 -16.68
C TRP A 183 54.12 5.91 -15.43
N ASP A 184 53.41 5.19 -14.56
CA ASP A 184 52.91 5.67 -13.27
C ASP A 184 54.06 5.87 -12.26
N GLN A 185 54.98 4.90 -12.15
CA GLN A 185 56.17 5.03 -11.31
C GLN A 185 57.11 6.16 -11.76
N GLY A 186 57.27 6.36 -13.08
CA GLY A 186 58.06 7.46 -13.63
C GLY A 186 57.45 8.86 -13.47
N ARG A 187 56.14 8.96 -13.16
CA ARG A 187 55.49 10.21 -12.75
C ARG A 187 55.81 10.56 -11.29
N SER A 188 55.82 9.57 -10.41
CA SER A 188 56.19 9.75 -9.00
C SER A 188 57.67 10.11 -8.80
N GLU A 189 58.58 9.64 -9.67
CA GLU A 189 60.01 9.99 -9.60
C GLU A 189 60.36 11.37 -10.18
N LYS A 190 59.50 11.94 -11.04
CA LYS A 190 59.70 13.29 -11.62
C LYS A 190 59.18 14.43 -10.75
N GLU A 191 58.30 14.16 -9.79
CA GLU A 191 57.87 15.13 -8.78
C GLU A 191 58.79 15.15 -7.53
N SER A 192 59.76 14.23 -7.43
CA SER A 192 60.67 14.11 -6.29
C SER A 192 62.14 14.47 -6.58
N SER A 193 62.47 15.23 -7.64
CA SER A 193 63.88 15.60 -7.88
C SER A 193 64.10 17.05 -8.35
N THR A 194 64.65 17.87 -7.45
CA THR A 194 65.76 18.80 -7.76
C THR A 194 66.71 18.86 -6.55
N PRO A 195 67.99 19.21 -6.75
CA PRO A 195 69.11 18.36 -6.37
C PRO A 195 69.72 18.76 -5.03
N ASP A 196 70.43 17.84 -4.39
CA ASP A 196 71.65 18.27 -3.72
C ASP A 196 72.76 17.21 -3.74
N SER A 197 73.96 17.73 -3.96
CA SER A 197 75.20 17.04 -4.25
C SER A 197 75.78 16.30 -3.06
N ASP A 198 76.44 15.17 -3.38
CA ASP A 198 77.62 14.59 -2.73
C ASP A 198 78.09 15.24 -1.42
N THR A 199 78.03 14.48 -0.32
CA THR A 199 79.25 14.05 0.40
C THR A 199 78.96 12.79 1.23
N LYS A 200 79.62 11.68 0.89
CA LYS A 200 79.79 10.52 1.77
C LYS A 200 80.78 10.87 2.89
N GLU A 201 80.51 10.47 4.13
CA GLU A 201 81.31 9.54 4.95
C GLU A 201 81.10 9.73 6.46
N GLN A 202 81.09 8.58 7.18
CA GLN A 202 81.24 8.39 8.64
C GLN A 202 79.99 8.77 9.47
N VAL A 203 79.39 7.93 10.34
CA VAL A 203 79.93 6.93 11.27
C VAL A 203 78.84 5.90 11.59
N GLU A 204 79.29 4.68 11.87
CA GLU A 204 78.55 3.52 12.38
C GLU A 204 77.67 3.78 13.61
N ALA A 205 76.54 3.07 13.63
CA ALA A 205 75.88 2.44 14.76
C ALA A 205 76.21 2.91 16.20
N THR A 206 75.21 3.46 16.88
CA THR A 206 74.84 2.93 18.19
C THR A 206 73.34 2.98 18.41
N SER A 207 72.79 1.77 18.52
CA SER A 207 71.44 1.43 18.95
C SER A 207 71.05 2.07 20.29
N GLY A 208 69.78 2.45 20.41
CA GLY A 208 69.06 2.30 21.68
C GLY A 208 68.35 3.53 22.23
N ARG A 209 67.20 3.92 21.64
CA ARG A 209 66.11 4.48 22.45
C ARG A 209 64.75 4.16 21.83
N LYS A 210 64.05 3.21 22.46
CA LYS A 210 62.60 3.00 22.32
C LYS A 210 61.89 4.34 22.50
N ALA A 211 61.20 4.82 21.48
CA ALA A 211 60.12 5.77 21.66
C ALA A 211 58.94 5.02 22.29
N GLY A 212 58.50 5.47 23.47
CA GLY A 212 57.32 4.94 24.14
C GLY A 212 56.02 5.26 23.37
N PRO A 213 54.88 4.70 23.80
CA PRO A 213 53.59 4.95 23.16
C PRO A 213 53.28 6.45 23.25
N THR A 214 53.07 7.09 22.11
CA THR A 214 52.58 8.46 22.01
C THR A 214 51.26 8.54 22.78
N ALA A 215 51.19 9.40 23.80
CA ALA A 215 49.95 9.65 24.53
C ALA A 215 48.85 10.07 23.55
N ALA A 216 47.64 9.53 23.73
CA ALA A 216 46.48 9.94 22.94
C ALA A 216 46.32 11.48 23.00
N PRO A 217 45.97 12.15 21.89
CA PRO A 217 45.78 13.58 21.89
C PRO A 217 44.64 13.94 22.86
N ALA A 218 44.95 14.73 23.89
CA ALA A 218 43.96 15.21 24.84
C ALA A 218 43.27 16.48 24.29
N LEU A 219 42.01 16.69 24.65
CA LEU A 219 41.32 17.95 24.36
C LEU A 219 42.06 19.10 25.06
N LEU A 220 42.25 20.20 24.34
CA LEU A 220 42.86 21.42 24.87
C LEU A 220 41.91 22.09 25.87
N GLU A 221 42.41 22.53 27.03
CA GLU A 221 41.57 23.16 28.07
C GLU A 221 40.93 24.48 27.61
N GLU A 222 41.68 25.30 26.86
CA GLU A 222 41.24 26.62 26.39
C GLU A 222 41.38 26.76 24.86
N PRO A 223 40.54 26.06 24.07
CA PRO A 223 40.67 26.04 22.61
C PRO A 223 40.35 27.39 21.95
N LEU A 224 39.50 28.20 22.59
CA LEU A 224 39.18 29.56 22.13
C LEU A 224 40.42 30.46 22.15
N ASN A 225 41.22 30.41 23.21
CA ASN A 225 42.39 31.29 23.38
C ASN A 225 43.47 31.02 22.33
N ALA A 226 43.63 29.76 21.91
CA ALA A 226 44.54 29.41 20.82
C ALA A 226 44.10 30.07 19.50
N LEU A 227 42.79 30.04 19.21
CA LEU A 227 42.22 30.57 17.98
C LEU A 227 42.25 32.11 17.91
N GLU A 228 42.13 32.81 19.04
CA GLU A 228 42.17 34.29 19.08
C GLU A 228 43.45 34.86 18.47
N SER A 229 44.58 34.16 18.64
CA SER A 229 45.88 34.56 18.07
C SER A 229 45.93 34.58 16.54
N LEU A 230 45.08 33.81 15.87
CA LEU A 230 44.98 33.78 14.41
C LEU A 230 44.10 34.91 13.89
N ILE A 231 42.99 35.16 14.58
CA ILE A 231 41.91 36.02 14.09
C ILE A 231 42.18 37.50 14.44
N SER A 232 43.04 37.79 15.41
CA SER A 232 43.37 39.16 15.84
C SER A 232 43.84 40.07 14.71
N ASP A 233 44.49 39.50 13.71
CA ASP A 233 45.13 40.24 12.61
C ASP A 233 44.23 40.32 11.35
N TRP A 234 42.99 39.82 11.42
CA TRP A 234 42.06 39.79 10.28
C TRP A 234 41.27 41.10 10.18
N GLY A 235 41.20 41.64 8.96
CA GLY A 235 40.38 42.82 8.67
C GLY A 235 38.88 42.50 8.56
N GLU A 236 38.04 43.53 8.56
CA GLU A 236 36.56 43.43 8.51
C GLU A 236 36.04 42.54 7.38
N ARG A 237 36.61 42.67 6.17
CA ARG A 237 36.24 41.83 5.01
C ARG A 237 36.64 40.37 5.17
N GLN A 238 37.77 40.09 5.81
CA GLN A 238 38.23 38.72 6.08
C GLN A 238 37.33 38.06 7.13
N LEU A 239 36.98 38.79 8.20
CA LEU A 239 36.06 38.31 9.23
C LEU A 239 34.68 37.96 8.64
N ALA A 240 34.15 38.82 7.76
CA ALA A 240 32.85 38.57 7.16
C ALA A 240 32.86 37.40 6.16
N VAL A 241 33.93 37.23 5.36
CA VAL A 241 34.09 36.04 4.50
C VAL A 241 34.30 34.76 5.33
N ALA A 242 35.03 34.86 6.44
CA ALA A 242 35.23 33.74 7.36
C ALA A 242 33.91 33.31 7.99
N ALA A 243 33.16 34.24 8.60
CA ALA A 243 31.89 33.95 9.26
C ALA A 243 30.80 33.50 8.28
N GLY A 244 30.66 34.19 7.14
CA GLY A 244 29.57 33.93 6.19
C GLY A 244 29.79 32.74 5.27
N ARG A 245 31.03 32.28 5.07
CA ARG A 245 31.33 31.27 4.04
C ARG A 245 32.32 30.19 4.43
N THR A 246 33.38 30.54 5.17
CA THR A 246 34.42 29.55 5.54
C THR A 246 33.93 28.67 6.70
N PHE A 247 33.36 29.29 7.72
CA PHE A 247 32.87 28.63 8.94
C PHE A 247 31.33 28.61 9.06
N GLY A 248 30.64 29.29 8.15
CA GLY A 248 29.18 29.32 8.12
C GLY A 248 28.59 28.01 7.60
N GLN A 249 27.62 27.45 8.31
CA GLN A 249 26.86 26.27 7.86
C GLN A 249 26.13 26.54 6.54
N ASN A 250 25.55 27.73 6.40
CA ASN A 250 24.94 28.21 5.16
C ASN A 250 25.92 29.14 4.44
N ARG A 251 26.66 28.59 3.47
CA ARG A 251 27.68 29.33 2.73
C ARG A 251 27.06 30.44 1.88
N ILE A 252 27.28 31.70 2.25
CA ILE A 252 26.88 32.87 1.43
C ILE A 252 27.63 32.82 0.10
N SER A 253 26.94 33.07 -1.02
CA SER A 253 27.55 33.07 -2.35
C SER A 253 28.66 34.14 -2.46
N LEU A 254 29.67 33.88 -3.31
CA LEU A 254 30.74 34.84 -3.56
C LEU A 254 30.24 36.13 -4.23
N GLU A 255 29.11 36.03 -4.94
CA GLU A 255 28.44 37.16 -5.58
C GLU A 255 27.80 38.07 -4.53
N ASN A 256 27.02 37.51 -3.62
CA ASN A 256 26.40 38.26 -2.52
C ASN A 256 27.46 38.88 -1.58
N LEU A 257 28.56 38.17 -1.31
CA LEU A 257 29.69 38.73 -0.57
C LEU A 257 30.35 39.87 -1.36
N GLY A 258 30.51 39.72 -2.68
CA GLY A 258 31.01 40.77 -3.55
C GLY A 258 30.16 42.05 -3.47
N GLU A 259 28.85 41.91 -3.62
CA GLU A 259 27.88 43.00 -3.51
C GLU A 259 27.93 43.67 -2.13
N GLN A 260 27.93 42.89 -1.05
CA GLN A 260 27.96 43.40 0.33
C GLN A 260 29.17 44.29 0.62
N PHE A 261 30.34 43.97 0.05
CA PHE A 261 31.57 44.74 0.27
C PHE A 261 31.90 45.75 -0.85
N GLY A 262 31.06 45.83 -1.89
CA GLY A 262 31.33 46.66 -3.08
C GLY A 262 32.57 46.20 -3.87
N VAL A 263 32.83 44.89 -3.92
CA VAL A 263 33.96 44.28 -4.64
C VAL A 263 33.47 43.27 -5.68
N SER A 264 34.33 42.89 -6.63
CA SER A 264 33.97 41.84 -7.60
C SER A 264 33.88 40.46 -6.94
N ARG A 265 33.06 39.56 -7.52
CA ARG A 265 32.99 38.12 -7.14
C ARG A 265 34.39 37.48 -7.08
N GLU A 266 35.24 37.79 -8.05
CA GLU A 266 36.62 37.29 -8.09
C GLU A 266 37.47 37.83 -6.93
N ARG A 267 37.27 39.09 -6.51
CA ARG A 267 37.96 39.63 -5.34
C ARG A 267 37.51 38.96 -4.05
N ALA A 268 36.21 38.66 -3.89
CA ALA A 268 35.71 37.88 -2.76
C ALA A 268 36.31 36.47 -2.74
N ARG A 269 36.44 35.82 -3.91
CA ARG A 269 37.11 34.51 -4.05
C ARG A 269 38.58 34.57 -3.60
N GLN A 270 39.31 35.58 -4.03
CA GLN A 270 40.71 35.77 -3.65
C GLN A 270 40.88 35.93 -2.12
N ILE A 271 39.98 36.68 -1.48
CA ILE A 271 39.99 36.85 -0.02
C ILE A 271 39.77 35.50 0.68
N GLN A 272 38.81 34.69 0.20
CA GLN A 272 38.56 33.34 0.73
C GLN A 272 39.81 32.46 0.60
N VAL A 273 40.41 32.39 -0.59
CA VAL A 273 41.60 31.54 -0.84
C VAL A 273 42.79 31.98 0.01
N GLU A 274 43.01 33.29 0.18
CA GLU A 274 44.07 33.81 1.05
C GLU A 274 43.83 33.43 2.52
N LEU A 275 42.57 33.46 2.97
CA LEU A 275 42.18 33.11 4.33
C LEU A 275 42.38 31.61 4.63
N GLU A 276 41.92 30.74 3.73
CA GLU A 276 42.13 29.28 3.82
C GLU A 276 43.62 28.93 3.85
N LYS A 277 44.43 29.60 3.02
CA LYS A 277 45.89 29.42 3.02
C LYS A 277 46.53 29.85 4.34
N LYS A 278 46.14 31.00 4.90
CA LYS A 278 46.66 31.47 6.21
C LYS A 278 46.27 30.52 7.34
N LEU A 279 45.04 30.01 7.31
CA LEU A 279 44.51 29.06 8.29
C LEU A 279 45.30 27.75 8.25
N GLN A 280 45.53 27.18 7.06
CA GLN A 280 46.35 25.98 6.91
C GLN A 280 47.80 26.20 7.38
N LEU A 281 48.42 27.33 7.02
CA LEU A 281 49.78 27.66 7.49
C LEU A 281 49.85 27.79 9.01
N TRP A 282 48.85 28.41 9.63
CA TRP A 282 48.78 28.56 11.07
C TRP A 282 48.59 27.23 11.80
N LEU A 283 47.69 26.35 11.33
CA LEU A 283 47.47 25.02 11.92
C LEU A 283 48.76 24.18 12.00
N HIS A 284 49.68 24.37 11.04
CA HIS A 284 50.97 23.67 10.99
C HIS A 284 52.12 24.46 11.65
N SER A 285 51.85 25.62 12.23
CA SER A 285 52.83 26.42 12.97
C SER A 285 52.88 26.02 14.45
N ASP A 286 53.94 26.44 15.16
CA ASP A 286 54.08 26.16 16.60
C ASP A 286 52.93 26.74 17.44
N SER A 287 52.33 27.86 17.02
CA SER A 287 51.20 28.48 17.72
C SER A 287 49.85 27.80 17.45
N GLY A 288 49.65 27.20 16.27
CA GLY A 288 48.42 26.48 15.92
C GLY A 288 48.43 24.99 16.27
N ARG A 289 49.61 24.40 16.53
CA ARG A 289 49.77 22.98 16.85
C ARG A 289 48.91 22.47 18.03
N PRO A 290 48.71 23.23 19.14
CA PRO A 290 47.79 22.83 20.20
C PRO A 290 46.34 22.71 19.72
N PHE A 291 45.91 23.64 18.85
CA PHE A 291 44.56 23.62 18.28
C PHE A 291 44.39 22.47 17.27
N LEU A 292 45.40 22.22 16.42
CA LEU A 292 45.41 21.04 15.55
C LEU A 292 45.31 19.73 16.35
N SER A 293 46.02 19.63 17.48
CA SER A 293 45.94 18.46 18.36
C SER A 293 44.54 18.30 18.96
N HIS A 294 43.88 19.42 19.29
CA HIS A 294 42.49 19.43 19.73
C HIS A 294 41.53 18.97 18.62
N LEU A 295 41.70 19.42 17.37
CA LEU A 295 40.90 18.96 16.23
C LEU A 295 41.00 17.45 16.03
N LEU A 296 42.22 16.89 16.10
CA LEU A 296 42.43 15.44 15.98
C LEU A 296 41.82 14.67 17.17
N ALA A 297 41.91 15.19 18.39
CA ALA A 297 41.24 14.60 19.55
C ALA A 297 39.71 14.61 19.42
N VAL A 298 39.14 15.72 18.92
CA VAL A 298 37.70 15.81 18.62
C VAL A 298 37.30 14.80 17.54
N GLN A 299 38.12 14.66 16.49
CA GLN A 299 37.88 13.68 15.41
C GLN A 299 37.79 12.25 15.95
N ASP A 300 38.77 11.85 16.78
CA ASP A 300 38.83 10.51 17.35
C ASP A 300 37.63 10.21 18.28
N LEU A 301 37.16 11.22 19.03
CA LEU A 301 36.05 11.08 19.97
C LEU A 301 34.66 11.08 19.31
N LEU A 302 34.48 11.77 18.19
CA LEU A 302 33.19 11.82 17.49
C LEU A 302 32.88 10.53 16.71
N GLY A 303 33.90 9.82 16.23
CA GLY A 303 33.70 8.73 15.27
C GLY A 303 33.25 9.26 13.89
N PRO A 304 33.09 8.40 12.87
CA PRO A 304 32.81 8.78 11.48
C PRO A 304 31.51 9.58 11.23
N VAL A 305 30.52 9.47 12.10
CA VAL A 305 29.24 10.16 11.97
C VAL A 305 28.91 10.78 13.32
N ALA A 306 28.60 12.08 13.31
CA ALA A 306 28.27 12.80 14.52
C ALA A 306 27.19 13.86 14.29
N THR A 307 26.50 14.20 15.36
CA THR A 307 25.49 15.26 15.45
C THR A 307 26.10 16.58 15.96
N GLU A 308 25.34 17.65 15.79
CA GLU A 308 25.66 18.95 16.42
C GLU A 308 25.77 18.84 17.95
N ALA A 309 24.84 18.10 18.55
CA ALA A 309 24.74 17.94 20.00
C ALA A 309 25.97 17.24 20.57
N GLU A 310 26.44 16.18 19.92
CA GLU A 310 27.65 15.45 20.33
C GLU A 310 28.89 16.36 20.27
N LEU A 311 29.07 17.08 19.16
CA LEU A 311 30.20 18.00 19.03
C LEU A 311 30.17 19.08 20.12
N ARG A 312 29.01 19.64 20.46
CA ARG A 312 28.88 20.62 21.55
C ARG A 312 29.21 20.02 22.91
N GLN A 313 28.75 18.81 23.19
CA GLN A 313 28.93 18.15 24.48
C GLN A 313 30.37 17.67 24.73
N LEU A 314 31.17 17.47 23.67
CA LEU A 314 32.55 17.02 23.81
C LEU A 314 33.45 17.97 24.62
N HIS A 315 33.18 19.29 24.60
CA HIS A 315 34.01 20.25 25.31
C HIS A 315 33.22 21.50 25.70
N PRO A 316 33.28 21.98 26.96
CA PRO A 316 32.50 23.15 27.39
C PRO A 316 32.84 24.43 26.61
N GLY A 317 34.07 24.55 26.12
CA GLY A 317 34.49 25.68 25.29
C GLY A 317 33.83 25.74 23.90
N HIS A 318 33.24 24.63 23.42
CA HIS A 318 32.61 24.56 22.10
C HIS A 318 31.34 25.43 22.00
N GLU A 319 30.64 25.67 23.10
CA GLU A 319 29.47 26.56 23.14
C GLU A 319 29.85 28.04 23.15
N LEU A 320 31.10 28.39 23.47
CA LEU A 320 31.53 29.78 23.56
C LEU A 320 31.57 30.43 22.16
N THR A 321 31.06 31.65 22.08
CA THR A 321 31.13 32.46 20.87
C THR A 321 32.52 33.05 20.67
N VAL A 322 33.06 32.92 19.46
CA VAL A 322 34.27 33.61 19.03
C VAL A 322 33.92 35.08 18.75
N PRO A 323 34.33 36.05 19.60
CA PRO A 323 33.79 37.41 19.54
C PRO A 323 34.01 38.12 18.21
N ALA A 324 35.16 37.89 17.56
CA ALA A 324 35.51 38.50 16.28
C ALA A 324 34.65 38.02 15.09
N LEU A 325 34.10 36.80 15.18
CA LEU A 325 33.29 36.19 14.11
C LEU A 325 31.80 36.14 14.43
N GLY A 326 31.43 36.24 15.70
CA GLY A 326 30.04 36.09 16.15
C GLY A 326 29.50 34.65 16.01
N LEU A 327 30.38 33.67 15.79
CA LEU A 327 30.03 32.26 15.64
C LEU A 327 30.49 31.45 16.86
N PRO A 328 29.74 30.41 17.28
CA PRO A 328 30.18 29.51 18.33
C PRO A 328 31.37 28.65 17.88
N LEU A 329 32.27 28.33 18.81
CA LEU A 329 33.51 27.63 18.52
C LEU A 329 33.28 26.26 17.86
N TRP A 330 32.21 25.54 18.25
CA TRP A 330 31.88 24.26 17.63
C TRP A 330 31.73 24.35 16.10
N GLN A 331 31.20 25.45 15.54
CA GLN A 331 31.05 25.59 14.09
C GLN A 331 32.40 25.68 13.38
N LEU A 332 33.36 26.36 14.00
CA LEU A 332 34.72 26.47 13.49
C LEU A 332 35.42 25.13 13.60
N THR A 333 35.31 24.46 14.75
CA THR A 333 35.82 23.09 14.95
C THR A 333 35.28 22.17 13.86
N ALA A 334 33.96 22.12 13.66
CA ALA A 334 33.32 21.28 12.64
C ALA A 334 33.82 21.57 11.21
N SER A 335 34.00 22.85 10.87
CA SER A 335 34.46 23.27 9.54
C SER A 335 35.94 23.00 9.29
N LEU A 336 36.72 22.81 10.35
CA LEU A 336 38.17 22.57 10.32
C LEU A 336 38.55 21.10 10.45
N LEU A 337 37.60 20.23 10.79
CA LEU A 337 37.86 18.80 10.85
C LEU A 337 38.17 18.26 9.44
N PRO A 338 39.26 17.49 9.28
CA PRO A 338 39.65 16.95 7.99
C PRO A 338 38.64 15.90 7.50
N ASP A 339 38.48 15.82 6.18
CA ASP A 339 37.67 14.81 5.46
C ASP A 339 36.20 14.70 5.90
N ARG A 340 35.69 15.75 6.54
CA ARG A 340 34.33 15.80 7.07
C ARG A 340 33.50 16.90 6.44
N THR A 341 32.23 16.59 6.23
CA THR A 341 31.27 17.53 5.65
C THR A 341 30.00 17.54 6.47
N TRP A 342 29.40 18.73 6.56
CA TRP A 342 28.06 18.90 7.08
C TRP A 342 27.06 18.62 5.97
N THR A 343 26.29 17.53 6.11
CA THR A 343 25.27 17.12 5.15
C THR A 343 24.02 16.67 5.90
N SER A 344 22.86 17.25 5.57
CA SER A 344 21.56 16.86 6.13
C SER A 344 21.49 16.83 7.67
N GLY A 345 22.20 17.74 8.34
CA GLY A 345 22.24 17.81 9.81
C GLY A 345 23.29 16.90 10.48
N TRP A 346 24.09 16.18 9.69
CA TRP A 346 25.13 15.28 10.16
C TRP A 346 26.51 15.79 9.78
N LEU A 347 27.47 15.63 10.68
CA LEU A 347 28.89 15.76 10.41
C LEU A 347 29.44 14.39 10.04
N VAL A 348 29.75 14.19 8.76
CA VAL A 348 30.08 12.87 8.20
C VAL A 348 31.47 12.87 7.62
N GLU A 349 32.24 11.83 7.94
CA GLU A 349 33.51 11.52 7.29
C GLU A 349 33.26 10.80 5.96
N GLY A 350 33.62 11.43 4.83
CA GLY A 350 33.32 10.91 3.50
C GLY A 350 31.85 11.12 3.07
N ASN A 351 31.27 10.13 2.38
CA ASN A 351 29.94 10.23 1.79
C ASN A 351 28.84 9.71 2.75
N LEU A 352 27.81 10.52 2.98
CA LEU A 352 26.67 10.18 3.84
C LEU A 352 25.86 9.01 3.29
N ASP A 353 25.56 9.00 1.99
CA ASP A 353 24.71 7.98 1.37
C ASP A 353 25.39 6.61 1.39
N GLU A 354 26.70 6.56 1.12
CA GLU A 354 27.47 5.31 1.22
C GLU A 354 27.43 4.71 2.63
N ARG A 355 27.50 5.55 3.67
CA ARG A 355 27.40 5.09 5.06
C ARG A 355 26.01 4.64 5.45
N ILE A 356 24.98 5.32 4.94
CA ILE A 356 23.59 4.91 5.12
C ILE A 356 23.38 3.53 4.50
N GLU A 357 23.81 3.32 3.26
CA GLU A 357 23.69 2.03 2.57
C GLU A 357 24.50 0.93 3.27
N GLN A 358 25.73 1.22 3.69
CA GLN A 358 26.55 0.27 4.46
C GLN A 358 25.86 -0.14 5.77
N THR A 359 25.32 0.84 6.50
CA THR A 359 24.60 0.57 7.75
C THR A 359 23.33 -0.25 7.47
N ARG A 360 22.57 0.10 6.44
CA ARG A 360 21.34 -0.63 6.06
C ARG A 360 21.64 -2.09 5.73
N ALA A 361 22.68 -2.34 4.94
CA ALA A 361 23.08 -3.69 4.57
C ALA A 361 23.42 -4.54 5.80
N GLU A 362 24.16 -3.96 6.74
CA GLU A 362 24.62 -4.67 7.93
C GLU A 362 23.49 -4.89 8.96
N LEU A 363 22.60 -3.92 9.16
CA LEU A 363 21.38 -4.10 9.96
C LEU A 363 20.44 -5.14 9.33
N THR A 364 20.31 -5.15 8.00
CA THR A 364 19.50 -6.17 7.29
C THR A 364 20.08 -7.56 7.53
N ARG A 365 21.41 -7.71 7.48
CA ARG A 365 22.11 -8.95 7.77
C ARG A 365 21.87 -9.40 9.22
N LEU A 366 21.92 -8.47 10.18
CA LEU A 366 21.65 -8.75 11.59
C LEU A 366 20.22 -9.25 11.82
N CYS A 367 19.23 -8.68 11.12
CA CYS A 367 17.82 -9.04 11.20
C CYS A 367 17.43 -10.31 10.40
N GLY A 368 18.37 -10.99 9.74
CA GLY A 368 18.05 -12.02 8.75
C GLY A 368 17.34 -13.26 9.31
N GLU A 369 17.72 -13.73 10.50
CA GLU A 369 17.19 -14.98 11.07
C GLU A 369 16.35 -14.78 12.35
N SER A 370 16.53 -13.65 13.02
CA SER A 370 15.88 -13.32 14.29
C SER A 370 15.69 -11.81 14.42
N ALA A 371 14.81 -11.40 15.34
CA ALA A 371 14.73 -10.02 15.78
C ALA A 371 15.83 -9.76 16.83
N PRO A 372 16.96 -9.10 16.50
CA PRO A 372 17.99 -8.77 17.47
C PRO A 372 17.47 -7.74 18.48
N THR A 373 18.04 -7.74 19.68
CA THR A 373 17.78 -6.70 20.67
C THR A 373 18.35 -5.35 20.19
N TRP A 374 17.78 -4.25 20.67
CA TRP A 374 18.31 -2.92 20.37
C TRP A 374 19.76 -2.76 20.84
N ALA A 375 20.14 -3.40 21.96
CA ALA A 375 21.52 -3.39 22.44
C ALA A 375 22.51 -4.03 21.46
N GLU A 376 22.12 -5.13 20.79
CA GLU A 376 22.95 -5.75 19.74
C GLU A 376 23.06 -4.86 18.50
N ALA A 377 21.99 -4.16 18.13
CA ALA A 377 22.03 -3.18 17.06
C ALA A 377 22.95 -1.99 17.39
N VAL A 378 22.88 -1.45 18.61
CA VAL A 378 23.76 -0.37 19.07
C VAL A 378 25.23 -0.80 19.05
N GLU A 379 25.54 -2.02 19.49
CA GLU A 379 26.91 -2.55 19.42
C GLU A 379 27.42 -2.68 17.97
N LEU A 380 26.55 -3.06 17.03
CA LEU A 380 26.88 -3.08 15.61
C LEU A 380 27.13 -1.66 15.06
N LEU A 381 26.25 -0.70 15.39
CA LEU A 381 26.42 0.70 15.00
C LEU A 381 27.74 1.26 15.56
N ARG A 382 28.10 0.91 16.79
CA ARG A 382 29.38 1.25 17.42
C ARG A 382 30.57 0.69 16.63
N GLN A 383 30.48 -0.54 16.11
CA GLN A 383 31.53 -1.14 15.26
C GLN A 383 31.67 -0.44 13.90
N LEU A 384 30.58 0.13 13.38
CA LEU A 384 30.58 1.00 12.20
C LEU A 384 31.03 2.45 12.52
N GLY A 385 31.33 2.74 13.80
CA GLY A 385 31.79 4.04 14.29
C GLY A 385 30.68 5.05 14.55
N ILE A 386 29.43 4.61 14.67
CA ILE A 386 28.31 5.46 15.08
C ILE A 386 28.16 5.34 16.59
N HIS A 387 28.19 6.47 17.29
CA HIS A 387 28.13 6.49 18.74
C HIS A 387 26.73 6.16 19.27
N GLU A 388 26.63 5.59 20.48
CA GLU A 388 25.35 5.18 21.10
C GLU A 388 24.36 6.34 21.22
N THR A 389 24.85 7.54 21.53
CA THR A 389 24.03 8.76 21.64
C THR A 389 23.36 9.16 20.32
N ALA A 390 23.96 8.82 19.19
CA ALA A 390 23.42 9.10 17.86
C ALA A 390 22.65 7.91 17.25
N ALA A 391 22.61 6.74 17.92
CA ALA A 391 22.09 5.51 17.32
C ALA A 391 20.62 5.59 16.89
N GLU A 392 19.76 6.18 17.73
CA GLU A 392 18.33 6.33 17.43
C GLU A 392 18.09 7.32 16.28
N GLU A 393 18.74 8.49 16.33
CA GLU A 393 18.65 9.49 15.26
C GLU A 393 19.20 8.95 13.93
N TRP A 394 20.30 8.19 13.99
CA TRP A 394 20.88 7.56 12.82
C TRP A 394 19.94 6.52 12.20
N LEU A 395 19.24 5.73 13.02
CA LEU A 395 18.28 4.75 12.53
C LEU A 395 17.14 5.40 11.72
N LEU A 396 16.67 6.59 12.13
CA LEU A 396 15.65 7.36 11.42
C LEU A 396 16.13 7.78 10.02
N VAL A 397 17.43 8.04 9.87
CA VAL A 397 18.05 8.41 8.59
C VAL A 397 18.22 7.19 7.68
N VAL A 398 18.65 6.06 8.24
CA VAL A 398 18.83 4.81 7.50
C VAL A 398 17.51 4.33 6.89
N LYS A 399 16.39 4.51 7.61
CA LYS A 399 15.04 4.09 7.25
C LYS A 399 14.91 2.57 7.03
N GLY A 400 13.67 2.08 7.02
CA GLY A 400 13.39 0.65 6.77
C GLY A 400 13.58 -0.25 7.99
N PHE A 401 13.76 0.32 9.18
CA PHE A 401 13.80 -0.40 10.45
C PHE A 401 12.94 0.29 11.49
N ARG A 402 12.45 -0.51 12.45
CA ARG A 402 11.66 -0.03 13.59
C ARG A 402 12.11 -0.75 14.85
N VAL A 403 12.23 -0.03 15.96
CA VAL A 403 12.44 -0.62 17.28
C VAL A 403 11.08 -0.87 17.93
N THR A 404 10.78 -2.13 18.24
CA THR A 404 9.51 -2.55 18.85
C THR A 404 9.81 -3.54 19.96
N GLU A 405 9.22 -3.36 21.14
CA GLU A 405 9.45 -4.22 22.32
C GLU A 405 10.95 -4.43 22.63
N GLY A 406 11.78 -3.40 22.43
CA GLY A 406 13.23 -3.46 22.67
C GLY A 406 14.03 -4.26 21.62
N HIS A 407 13.40 -4.66 20.51
CA HIS A 407 14.04 -5.38 19.41
C HIS A 407 14.03 -4.55 18.13
N LEU A 408 15.07 -4.68 17.32
CA LEU A 408 15.14 -4.07 16.00
C LEU A 408 14.48 -4.99 14.97
N LEU A 409 13.55 -4.43 14.20
CA LEU A 409 12.80 -5.14 13.18
C LEU A 409 13.00 -4.49 11.80
N PRO A 410 13.14 -5.29 10.73
CA PRO A 410 13.10 -4.77 9.37
C PRO A 410 11.68 -4.31 9.07
N TRP A 411 11.48 -3.00 8.92
CA TRP A 411 10.17 -2.38 8.74
C TRP A 411 10.05 -1.86 7.30
N GLY A 412 9.81 -2.78 6.38
CA GLY A 412 9.72 -2.51 4.94
C GLY A 412 8.48 -1.68 4.57
N ARG A 413 8.38 -1.33 3.28
CA ARG A 413 7.26 -0.53 2.74
C ARG A 413 6.00 -1.37 2.52
N SER A 414 6.14 -2.67 2.26
CA SER A 414 4.98 -3.53 2.03
C SER A 414 4.34 -3.97 3.35
N VAL A 415 3.04 -4.29 3.30
CA VAL A 415 2.35 -4.90 4.46
C VAL A 415 2.99 -6.25 4.80
N ASN A 416 3.41 -7.02 3.79
CA ASN A 416 4.03 -8.32 3.98
C ASN A 416 5.37 -8.23 4.73
N ASP A 417 6.23 -7.26 4.42
CA ASP A 417 7.51 -7.12 5.14
C ASP A 417 7.29 -6.81 6.62
N ARG A 418 6.32 -5.95 6.92
CA ARG A 418 5.92 -5.62 8.29
C ARG A 418 5.30 -6.82 9.00
N ALA A 419 4.44 -7.57 8.31
CA ALA A 419 3.82 -8.79 8.86
C ALA A 419 4.86 -9.87 9.16
N GLU A 420 5.86 -10.04 8.29
CA GLU A 420 6.99 -10.93 8.54
C GLU A 420 7.78 -10.49 9.77
N ALA A 421 8.07 -9.20 9.90
CA ALA A 421 8.76 -8.64 11.06
C ALA A 421 8.01 -8.87 12.38
N VAL A 422 6.69 -8.69 12.39
CA VAL A 422 5.86 -9.00 13.55
C VAL A 422 5.93 -10.49 13.90
N LEU A 423 5.80 -11.38 12.91
CA LEU A 423 5.92 -12.83 13.15
C LEU A 423 7.31 -13.21 13.66
N MET A 424 8.38 -12.59 13.15
CA MET A 424 9.75 -12.78 13.66
C MET A 424 9.88 -12.37 15.13
N LEU A 425 9.33 -11.21 15.52
CA LEU A 425 9.35 -10.73 16.90
C LEU A 425 8.66 -11.72 17.83
N VAL A 426 7.47 -12.19 17.43
CA VAL A 426 6.65 -13.07 18.28
C VAL A 426 7.18 -14.50 18.33
N GLY A 427 7.83 -14.97 17.26
CA GLY A 427 8.48 -16.29 17.20
C GLY A 427 7.51 -17.48 17.18
N ARG A 428 6.21 -17.25 16.98
CA ARG A 428 5.17 -18.28 16.84
C ARG A 428 4.07 -17.83 15.89
N PRO A 429 3.28 -18.77 15.31
CA PRO A 429 2.15 -18.41 14.48
C PRO A 429 1.12 -17.56 15.22
N LEU A 430 0.50 -16.62 14.52
CA LEU A 430 -0.51 -15.69 15.04
C LEU A 430 -1.81 -15.79 14.25
N ALA A 431 -2.93 -15.47 14.91
CA ALA A 431 -4.19 -15.28 14.21
C ALA A 431 -4.13 -14.03 13.32
N MET A 432 -4.96 -13.95 12.28
CA MET A 432 -4.92 -12.80 11.37
C MET A 432 -5.23 -11.48 12.10
N GLU A 433 -6.17 -11.50 13.04
CA GLU A 433 -6.52 -10.34 13.86
C GLU A 433 -5.38 -9.93 14.80
N ASP A 434 -4.75 -10.88 15.50
CA ASP A 434 -3.60 -10.60 16.36
C ASP A 434 -2.41 -10.01 15.59
N LEU A 435 -2.19 -10.52 14.37
CA LEU A 435 -1.16 -10.01 13.47
C LEU A 435 -1.47 -8.57 13.04
N LEU A 436 -2.73 -8.28 12.72
CA LEU A 436 -3.18 -6.94 12.37
C LEU A 436 -3.02 -5.96 13.53
N THR A 437 -3.44 -6.33 14.74
CA THR A 437 -3.31 -5.50 15.94
C THR A 437 -1.85 -5.13 16.21
N ARG A 438 -0.90 -6.02 15.92
CA ARG A 438 0.53 -5.77 16.11
C ARG A 438 1.19 -4.93 15.00
N LEU A 439 0.57 -4.82 13.82
CA LEU A 439 1.06 -3.93 12.76
C LEU A 439 0.87 -2.46 13.14
N ASP A 440 -0.30 -2.14 13.70
CA ASP A 440 -0.66 -0.80 14.21
C ASP A 440 -0.31 0.34 13.23
N ASP A 441 -0.75 0.18 11.97
CA ASP A 441 -0.37 1.06 10.85
C ASP A 441 -1.55 1.39 9.91
N GLY A 442 -2.79 1.16 10.35
CA GLY A 442 -4.01 1.44 9.58
C GLY A 442 -4.30 0.46 8.44
N THR A 443 -3.56 -0.66 8.34
CA THR A 443 -3.81 -1.67 7.30
C THR A 443 -5.21 -2.30 7.46
N ALA A 444 -5.98 -2.40 6.36
CA ALA A 444 -7.26 -3.10 6.38
C ALA A 444 -7.10 -4.63 6.46
N LEU A 445 -7.89 -5.31 7.29
CA LEU A 445 -7.86 -6.78 7.49
C LEU A 445 -7.98 -7.57 6.17
N ALA A 446 -8.86 -7.13 5.26
CA ALA A 446 -9.05 -7.78 3.97
C ALA A 446 -7.79 -7.69 3.08
N SER A 447 -7.09 -6.56 3.14
CA SER A 447 -5.86 -6.34 2.38
C SER A 447 -4.71 -7.20 2.92
N LEU A 448 -4.52 -7.21 4.24
CA LEU A 448 -3.54 -8.08 4.91
C LEU A 448 -3.75 -9.55 4.55
N ARG A 449 -5.01 -10.02 4.64
CA ARG A 449 -5.38 -11.40 4.31
C ARG A 449 -5.04 -11.76 2.87
N ASN A 450 -5.38 -10.90 1.90
CA ASN A 450 -5.10 -11.15 0.49
C ASN A 450 -3.59 -11.20 0.21
N GLN A 451 -2.81 -10.26 0.77
CA GLN A 451 -1.37 -10.16 0.50
C GLN A 451 -0.57 -11.30 1.14
N ILE A 452 -0.90 -11.69 2.37
CA ILE A 452 -0.25 -12.83 3.06
C ILE A 452 -0.56 -14.15 2.36
N GLN A 453 -1.79 -14.35 1.87
CA GLN A 453 -2.16 -15.60 1.20
C GLN A 453 -1.44 -15.81 -0.14
N SER A 454 -1.04 -14.74 -0.82
CA SER A 454 -0.31 -14.80 -2.09
C SER A 454 1.21 -14.88 -1.95
N ASP A 455 1.75 -14.70 -0.74
CA ASP A 455 3.20 -14.59 -0.51
C ASP A 455 3.76 -15.88 0.10
N ASP A 456 4.70 -16.50 -0.61
CA ASP A 456 5.30 -17.80 -0.27
C ASP A 456 6.06 -17.79 1.07
N ARG A 457 6.45 -16.62 1.57
CA ARG A 457 7.11 -16.50 2.89
C ARG A 457 6.21 -16.93 4.03
N PHE A 458 4.89 -16.86 3.84
CA PHE A 458 3.91 -17.22 4.83
C PHE A 458 3.37 -18.63 4.61
N MET A 459 3.00 -19.27 5.71
CA MET A 459 2.38 -20.58 5.73
C MET A 459 1.17 -20.52 6.65
N ARG A 460 0.02 -20.92 6.11
CA ARG A 460 -1.17 -21.13 6.92
C ARG A 460 -1.00 -22.40 7.74
N ARG A 461 -1.01 -22.25 9.06
CA ARG A 461 -0.81 -23.31 10.06
C ARG A 461 -2.12 -23.93 10.52
N ASP A 462 -3.20 -23.15 10.47
CA ASP A 462 -4.55 -23.56 10.83
C ASP A 462 -5.58 -22.69 10.09
N ARG A 463 -6.87 -22.81 10.43
CA ARG A 463 -7.96 -22.05 9.81
C ARG A 463 -7.72 -20.54 9.80
N ASP A 464 -7.23 -19.94 10.87
CA ASP A 464 -6.89 -18.50 10.87
C ASP A 464 -5.49 -18.21 11.39
N LEU A 465 -4.66 -19.25 11.54
CA LEU A 465 -3.34 -19.15 12.14
C LEU A 465 -2.26 -19.12 11.06
N TYR A 466 -1.39 -18.11 11.07
CA TYR A 466 -0.36 -17.88 10.07
C TYR A 466 1.01 -17.79 10.73
N GLY A 467 2.00 -18.44 10.11
CA GLY A 467 3.40 -18.37 10.53
C GLY A 467 4.33 -18.26 9.33
N LEU A 468 5.63 -18.17 9.60
CA LEU A 468 6.63 -18.10 8.53
C LEU A 468 6.94 -19.49 8.00
N ARG A 469 7.02 -19.63 6.67
CA ARG A 469 7.33 -20.89 5.99
C ARG A 469 8.69 -21.45 6.42
N ARG A 470 9.67 -20.57 6.72
CA ARG A 470 11.00 -20.97 7.23
C ARG A 470 10.97 -21.70 8.58
N TRP A 471 9.92 -21.53 9.37
CA TRP A 471 9.74 -22.28 10.62
C TRP A 471 9.38 -23.75 10.37
N GLY A 472 8.93 -24.09 9.16
CA GLY A 472 8.53 -25.43 8.77
C GLY A 472 7.25 -25.93 9.44
N GLY A 473 7.04 -27.25 9.39
CA GLY A 473 5.87 -27.96 9.92
C GLY A 473 4.72 -28.14 8.90
N VAL A 474 3.55 -28.58 9.39
CA VAL A 474 2.42 -28.94 8.52
C VAL A 474 1.66 -27.70 8.07
N GLU A 475 1.46 -27.58 6.75
CA GLU A 475 0.67 -26.54 6.12
C GLU A 475 -0.81 -26.95 6.06
N TYR A 476 -1.70 -26.07 6.52
CA TYR A 476 -3.14 -26.27 6.47
C TYR A 476 -3.71 -25.73 5.14
N LEU A 477 -4.07 -26.66 4.26
CA LEU A 477 -4.65 -26.36 2.94
C LEU A 477 -6.19 -26.39 2.92
N GLY A 478 -6.81 -26.50 4.10
CA GLY A 478 -8.25 -26.67 4.26
C GLY A 478 -8.67 -28.12 4.47
N ILE A 479 -9.84 -28.32 5.08
CA ILE A 479 -10.34 -29.62 5.53
C ILE A 479 -10.26 -30.69 4.42
N ARG A 480 -10.70 -30.35 3.20
CA ARG A 480 -10.68 -31.27 2.05
C ARG A 480 -9.29 -31.83 1.77
N GLU A 481 -8.33 -30.94 1.62
CA GLU A 481 -6.96 -31.30 1.24
C GLU A 481 -6.25 -32.03 2.39
N MET A 482 -6.56 -31.66 3.63
CA MET A 482 -6.05 -32.38 4.80
C MET A 482 -6.63 -33.80 4.90
N ILE A 483 -7.88 -34.04 4.50
CA ILE A 483 -8.45 -35.39 4.39
C ILE A 483 -7.70 -36.20 3.33
N ILE A 484 -7.41 -35.61 2.17
CA ILE A 484 -6.67 -36.29 1.08
C ILE A 484 -5.27 -36.67 1.55
N ARG A 485 -4.53 -35.73 2.15
CA ARG A 485 -3.19 -36.00 2.72
C ARG A 485 -3.20 -37.09 3.76
N GLU A 486 -4.22 -37.13 4.63
CA GLU A 486 -4.37 -38.18 5.63
C GLU A 486 -4.70 -39.54 5.02
N LEU A 487 -5.50 -39.57 3.95
CA LEU A 487 -5.75 -40.80 3.20
C LEU A 487 -4.48 -41.30 2.50
N GLU A 488 -3.71 -40.40 1.87
CA GLU A 488 -2.43 -40.72 1.23
C GLU A 488 -1.40 -41.24 2.24
N SER A 489 -1.29 -40.60 3.41
CA SER A 489 -0.39 -41.03 4.49
C SER A 489 -0.78 -42.42 5.04
N ALA A 490 -2.07 -42.74 5.04
CA ALA A 490 -2.61 -44.04 5.43
C ALA A 490 -2.54 -45.12 4.32
N GLY A 491 -1.98 -44.82 3.15
CA GLY A 491 -1.84 -45.77 2.03
C GLY A 491 -3.04 -45.83 1.09
N GLY A 492 -3.84 -44.76 1.04
CA GLY A 492 -4.97 -44.54 0.12
C GLY A 492 -6.34 -44.86 0.71
N GLU A 493 -6.41 -45.54 1.85
CA GLU A 493 -7.67 -45.93 2.51
C GLU A 493 -7.56 -45.76 4.02
N ALA A 494 -8.54 -45.14 4.67
CA ALA A 494 -8.57 -44.99 6.13
C ALA A 494 -10.00 -45.04 6.68
N LYS A 495 -10.14 -45.25 8.00
CA LYS A 495 -11.44 -45.15 8.66
C LYS A 495 -11.85 -43.70 8.82
N SER A 496 -13.14 -43.42 8.63
CA SER A 496 -13.70 -42.08 8.82
C SER A 496 -13.43 -41.53 10.22
N GLU A 497 -13.52 -42.37 11.25
CA GLU A 497 -13.28 -41.96 12.65
C GLU A 497 -11.82 -41.62 12.92
N ASP A 498 -10.88 -42.35 12.31
CA ASP A 498 -9.45 -42.10 12.45
C ASP A 498 -9.09 -40.75 11.80
N ILE A 499 -9.58 -40.49 10.57
CA ILE A 499 -9.38 -39.19 9.89
C ILE A 499 -9.94 -38.03 10.72
N VAL A 500 -11.16 -38.17 11.24
CA VAL A 500 -11.80 -37.12 12.05
C VAL A 500 -10.99 -36.86 13.32
N THR A 501 -10.54 -37.92 14.00
CA THR A 501 -9.74 -37.80 15.22
C THR A 501 -8.39 -37.12 14.93
N THR A 502 -7.68 -37.53 13.88
CA THR A 502 -6.41 -36.93 13.49
C THR A 502 -6.58 -35.44 13.19
N LEU A 503 -7.52 -35.08 12.30
CA LEU A 503 -7.70 -33.69 11.87
C LEU A 503 -8.17 -32.78 13.02
N CYS A 504 -9.10 -33.21 13.86
CA CYS A 504 -9.56 -32.44 15.02
C CYS A 504 -8.49 -32.30 16.11
N SER A 505 -7.49 -33.19 16.16
CA SER A 505 -6.37 -33.08 17.11
C SER A 505 -5.26 -32.14 16.61
N GLN A 506 -5.09 -32.02 15.29
CA GLN A 506 -4.02 -31.24 14.68
C GLN A 506 -4.45 -29.81 14.32
N PHE A 507 -5.73 -29.59 14.02
CA PHE A 507 -6.27 -28.32 13.55
C PHE A 507 -7.53 -27.93 14.31
N ASP A 508 -7.82 -26.63 14.40
CA ASP A 508 -9.07 -26.06 14.92
C ASP A 508 -10.25 -26.30 13.94
N VAL A 509 -10.64 -27.57 13.81
CA VAL A 509 -11.75 -28.02 12.95
C VAL A 509 -12.72 -28.89 13.75
N SER A 510 -14.02 -28.69 13.53
CA SER A 510 -15.04 -29.48 14.21
C SER A 510 -15.22 -30.86 13.55
N ASP A 511 -15.52 -31.88 14.37
CA ASP A 511 -15.89 -33.24 13.90
C ASP A 511 -17.00 -33.16 12.84
N ARG A 512 -18.03 -32.33 13.09
CA ARG A 512 -19.16 -32.12 12.18
C ARG A 512 -18.71 -31.63 10.80
N SER A 513 -17.74 -30.71 10.76
CA SER A 513 -17.21 -30.18 9.51
C SER A 513 -16.43 -31.25 8.74
N VAL A 514 -15.52 -31.98 9.41
CA VAL A 514 -14.76 -33.05 8.76
C VAL A 514 -15.68 -34.14 8.20
N ARG A 515 -16.70 -34.55 8.96
CA ARG A 515 -17.70 -35.53 8.49
C ARG A 515 -18.53 -35.04 7.32
N ALA A 516 -18.84 -33.74 7.27
CA ALA A 516 -19.55 -33.14 6.13
C ALA A 516 -18.70 -33.23 4.85
N TYR A 517 -17.40 -32.94 4.93
CA TYR A 517 -16.48 -33.11 3.79
C TYR A 517 -16.33 -34.58 3.38
N LEU A 518 -16.21 -35.50 4.34
CA LEU A 518 -16.20 -36.97 4.08
C LEU A 518 -17.51 -37.52 3.49
N ALA A 519 -18.56 -36.71 3.36
CA ALA A 519 -19.80 -37.08 2.68
C ALA A 519 -19.83 -36.65 1.20
N ALA A 520 -18.83 -35.88 0.75
CA ALA A 520 -18.71 -35.43 -0.63
C ALA A 520 -18.45 -36.61 -1.61
N PRO A 521 -18.92 -36.53 -2.86
CA PRO A 521 -18.81 -37.62 -3.84
C PRO A 521 -17.39 -38.07 -4.18
N GLU A 522 -16.41 -37.18 -3.98
CA GLU A 522 -14.98 -37.44 -4.17
C GLU A 522 -14.38 -38.42 -3.15
N PHE A 523 -15.08 -38.68 -2.04
CA PHE A 523 -14.66 -39.63 -1.01
C PHE A 523 -15.58 -40.86 -1.03
N GLU A 524 -15.11 -41.94 -1.65
CA GLU A 524 -15.87 -43.17 -1.81
C GLU A 524 -15.89 -43.99 -0.52
N ARG A 525 -17.10 -44.37 -0.07
CA ARG A 525 -17.30 -45.29 1.05
C ARG A 525 -17.53 -46.71 0.54
N PHE A 526 -16.43 -47.45 0.36
CA PHE A 526 -16.45 -48.80 -0.22
C PHE A 526 -16.67 -49.91 0.82
N LYS A 527 -16.40 -49.64 2.11
CA LYS A 527 -16.69 -50.54 3.26
C LYS A 527 -17.25 -49.73 4.43
N ARG A 528 -17.96 -50.39 5.35
CA ARG A 528 -18.56 -49.73 6.53
C ARG A 528 -17.49 -48.99 7.34
N GLY A 529 -17.58 -47.66 7.36
CA GLY A 529 -16.67 -46.78 8.09
C GLY A 529 -15.31 -46.53 7.41
N TRP A 530 -15.07 -47.06 6.21
CA TRP A 530 -13.84 -46.84 5.45
C TRP A 530 -14.08 -45.90 4.28
N VAL A 531 -13.07 -45.09 3.99
CA VAL A 531 -13.09 -44.04 2.96
C VAL A 531 -11.82 -44.13 2.14
N ARG A 532 -11.92 -43.84 0.85
CA ARG A 532 -10.80 -43.62 -0.09
C ARG A 532 -11.13 -42.50 -1.06
N VAL A 533 -10.14 -41.95 -1.75
CA VAL A 533 -10.39 -41.03 -2.86
C VAL A 533 -11.03 -41.80 -4.02
N ALA A 534 -12.17 -41.34 -4.53
CA ALA A 534 -12.83 -41.95 -5.67
C ALA A 534 -11.92 -41.89 -6.90
N ALA A 535 -11.80 -43.00 -7.64
CA ALA A 535 -11.00 -43.04 -8.86
C ALA A 535 -11.49 -41.96 -9.83
N HIS A 536 -10.60 -41.05 -10.24
CA HIS A 536 -10.90 -40.07 -11.29
C HIS A 536 -11.21 -40.80 -12.60
N THR A 537 -12.49 -40.91 -12.95
CA THR A 537 -12.87 -41.14 -14.34
C THR A 537 -12.73 -39.82 -15.10
N GLU A 538 -11.70 -39.73 -15.95
CA GLU A 538 -11.47 -38.67 -16.96
C GLU A 538 -12.55 -38.62 -18.05
N THR A 539 -13.82 -38.78 -17.70
CA THR A 539 -14.92 -38.50 -18.62
C THR A 539 -15.37 -37.06 -18.38
N GLY A 540 -14.71 -36.16 -19.11
CA GLY A 540 -15.35 -34.90 -19.49
C GLY A 540 -16.74 -35.18 -20.08
N THR A 541 -17.69 -34.33 -19.74
CA THR A 541 -18.98 -34.19 -20.46
C THR A 541 -19.84 -35.46 -20.58
N ALA A 542 -20.12 -36.17 -19.48
CA ALA A 542 -21.22 -37.15 -19.44
C ALA A 542 -22.05 -37.03 -18.15
N ASP A 543 -23.35 -36.80 -18.33
CA ASP A 543 -24.49 -36.75 -17.39
C ASP A 543 -24.19 -36.99 -15.90
N TYR A 544 -23.82 -35.92 -15.20
CA TYR A 544 -23.94 -35.88 -13.73
C TYR A 544 -25.43 -36.01 -13.35
N GLN A 545 -25.82 -37.15 -12.76
CA GLN A 545 -27.15 -37.36 -12.21
C GLN A 545 -27.17 -36.95 -10.72
N PRO A 546 -27.84 -35.84 -10.36
CA PRO A 546 -27.94 -35.43 -8.96
C PRO A 546 -28.76 -36.46 -8.15
N ARG A 547 -28.44 -36.61 -6.86
CA ARG A 547 -29.20 -37.49 -5.94
C ARG A 547 -30.71 -37.19 -5.88
N ARG A 548 -31.06 -35.93 -6.15
CA ARG A 548 -32.43 -35.44 -6.30
C ARG A 548 -32.48 -34.69 -7.62
N ASP A 549 -33.36 -35.10 -8.51
CA ASP A 549 -33.62 -34.33 -9.73
C ASP A 549 -34.28 -32.98 -9.40
N VAL A 550 -34.49 -32.15 -10.41
CA VAL A 550 -35.15 -30.85 -10.22
C VAL A 550 -36.59 -30.99 -9.67
N ALA A 551 -37.27 -32.10 -9.95
CA ALA A 551 -38.61 -32.40 -9.44
C ALA A 551 -38.62 -32.85 -7.97
N GLN A 552 -37.49 -33.25 -7.41
CA GLN A 552 -37.32 -33.58 -5.99
C GLN A 552 -36.60 -32.46 -5.21
N THR A 553 -36.27 -31.36 -5.89
CA THR A 553 -35.51 -30.24 -5.34
C THR A 553 -36.44 -29.16 -4.79
N ARG A 554 -36.26 -28.80 -3.51
CA ARG A 554 -37.02 -27.72 -2.86
C ARG A 554 -36.93 -26.42 -3.66
N ARG A 555 -37.99 -25.60 -3.60
CA ARG A 555 -38.10 -24.30 -4.28
C ARG A 555 -38.00 -24.35 -5.80
N CYS A 556 -38.00 -25.54 -6.42
CA CYS A 556 -38.09 -25.69 -7.86
C CYS A 556 -39.52 -26.04 -8.27
N PHE A 557 -40.13 -25.23 -9.13
CA PHE A 557 -41.53 -25.38 -9.55
C PHE A 557 -41.65 -25.42 -11.07
N GLN A 558 -42.40 -26.39 -11.59
CA GLN A 558 -42.58 -26.57 -13.03
C GLN A 558 -43.66 -25.65 -13.56
N THR A 559 -43.49 -25.03 -14.72
CA THR A 559 -44.53 -24.27 -15.42
C THR A 559 -45.47 -25.17 -16.21
N GLY A 560 -46.63 -24.63 -16.61
CA GLY A 560 -47.56 -25.36 -17.50
C GLY A 560 -46.95 -25.76 -18.85
N GLN A 561 -45.82 -25.16 -19.23
CA GLN A 561 -45.04 -25.46 -20.43
C GLN A 561 -43.87 -26.43 -20.17
N GLY A 562 -43.76 -26.96 -18.95
CA GLY A 562 -42.74 -27.95 -18.57
C GLY A 562 -41.40 -27.38 -18.09
N THR A 563 -41.17 -26.06 -18.19
CA THR A 563 -39.94 -25.39 -17.73
C THR A 563 -39.89 -25.29 -16.21
N TRP A 564 -38.76 -25.62 -15.59
CA TRP A 564 -38.55 -25.49 -14.15
C TRP A 564 -38.02 -24.13 -13.74
N TRP A 565 -38.63 -23.56 -12.69
CA TRP A 565 -38.27 -22.28 -12.10
C TRP A 565 -37.72 -22.51 -10.70
N TYR A 566 -36.62 -21.86 -10.34
CA TYR A 566 -36.09 -21.84 -8.99
C TYR A 566 -36.52 -20.54 -8.29
N ARG A 567 -37.13 -20.66 -7.11
CA ARG A 567 -37.51 -19.52 -6.27
C ARG A 567 -36.31 -19.05 -5.42
N LEU A 568 -35.87 -17.84 -5.69
CA LEU A 568 -34.94 -17.05 -4.90
C LEU A 568 -35.73 -16.13 -3.98
N ASP A 569 -35.44 -16.19 -2.68
CA ASP A 569 -35.94 -15.20 -1.72
C ASP A 569 -34.87 -14.09 -1.63
N VAL A 570 -35.24 -12.87 -2.01
CA VAL A 570 -34.31 -11.73 -2.11
C VAL A 570 -33.92 -11.25 -0.72
N ASN A 571 -32.63 -11.00 -0.49
CA ASN A 571 -32.07 -10.51 0.76
C ASN A 571 -31.00 -9.44 0.48
N GLY A 572 -30.51 -8.78 1.53
CA GLY A 572 -29.50 -7.73 1.40
C GLY A 572 -28.19 -8.14 0.68
N GLU A 573 -27.77 -9.42 0.76
CA GLU A 573 -26.58 -9.91 0.06
C GLU A 573 -26.78 -9.95 -1.46
N HIS A 574 -27.96 -10.39 -1.91
CA HIS A 574 -28.30 -10.42 -3.34
C HIS A 574 -28.34 -8.99 -3.93
N LEU A 575 -28.86 -8.02 -3.17
CA LEU A 575 -28.94 -6.62 -3.58
C LEU A 575 -27.57 -5.91 -3.58
N ARG A 576 -26.65 -6.30 -2.69
CA ARG A 576 -25.26 -5.81 -2.71
C ARG A 576 -24.43 -6.36 -3.87
N GLY A 577 -24.87 -7.47 -4.46
CA GLY A 577 -24.22 -8.11 -5.61
C GLY A 577 -23.34 -9.31 -5.27
N SER A 578 -23.58 -9.93 -4.12
CA SER A 578 -22.93 -11.20 -3.77
C SER A 578 -23.48 -12.34 -4.63
N GLY A 579 -22.58 -13.19 -5.15
CA GLY A 579 -22.97 -14.48 -5.72
C GLY A 579 -23.56 -15.40 -4.64
N PHE A 580 -24.38 -16.36 -5.04
CA PHE A 580 -25.11 -17.23 -4.10
C PHE A 580 -25.14 -18.69 -4.56
N THR A 581 -25.44 -19.59 -3.62
CA THR A 581 -25.51 -21.03 -3.90
C THR A 581 -26.86 -21.41 -4.49
N ILE A 582 -26.86 -22.24 -5.53
CA ILE A 582 -28.09 -22.82 -6.10
C ILE A 582 -28.19 -24.31 -5.74
N PRO A 583 -29.40 -24.91 -5.72
CA PRO A 583 -29.55 -26.33 -5.49
C PRO A 583 -28.92 -27.18 -6.60
N ALA A 584 -28.26 -28.28 -6.22
CA ALA A 584 -27.62 -29.20 -7.16
C ALA A 584 -28.57 -29.79 -8.22
N GLY A 585 -29.81 -30.11 -7.86
CA GLY A 585 -30.80 -30.62 -8.81
C GLY A 585 -31.23 -29.60 -9.86
N PHE A 586 -31.32 -28.32 -9.48
CA PHE A 586 -31.58 -27.23 -10.42
C PHE A 586 -30.38 -26.96 -11.32
N ALA A 587 -29.17 -26.89 -10.75
CA ALA A 587 -27.94 -26.70 -11.51
C ALA A 587 -27.73 -27.81 -12.56
N ALA A 588 -27.95 -29.07 -12.18
CA ALA A 588 -27.88 -30.20 -13.10
C ALA A 588 -28.96 -30.14 -14.19
N HIS A 589 -30.17 -29.67 -13.89
CA HIS A 589 -31.21 -29.45 -14.91
C HIS A 589 -30.83 -28.40 -15.95
N LEU A 590 -30.01 -27.40 -15.57
CA LEU A 590 -29.45 -26.41 -16.49
C LEU A 590 -28.25 -26.95 -17.30
N GLY A 591 -27.81 -28.19 -17.05
CA GLY A 591 -26.66 -28.79 -17.71
C GLY A 591 -25.32 -28.53 -17.02
N LEU A 592 -25.31 -27.95 -15.81
CA LEU A 592 -24.09 -27.75 -15.02
C LEU A 592 -23.74 -29.02 -14.24
N ALA A 593 -22.47 -29.44 -14.30
CA ALA A 593 -21.93 -30.59 -13.55
C ALA A 593 -20.77 -30.16 -12.63
N PRO A 594 -20.40 -30.95 -11.61
CA PRO A 594 -19.22 -30.68 -10.78
C PRO A 594 -17.94 -30.45 -11.60
N GLY A 595 -17.18 -29.41 -11.26
CA GLY A 595 -16.03 -28.93 -12.03
C GLY A 595 -16.37 -28.08 -13.25
N GLY A 596 -17.64 -28.04 -13.65
CA GLY A 596 -18.14 -27.32 -14.82
C GLY A 596 -18.38 -25.84 -14.58
N ARG A 597 -18.50 -25.12 -15.70
CA ARG A 597 -18.94 -23.72 -15.78
C ARG A 597 -20.04 -23.62 -16.84
N LEU A 598 -21.04 -22.79 -16.57
CA LEU A 598 -22.14 -22.50 -17.48
C LEU A 598 -22.35 -21.00 -17.51
N GLU A 599 -22.30 -20.41 -18.69
CA GLU A 599 -22.60 -19.00 -18.90
C GLU A 599 -24.02 -18.87 -19.42
N LEU A 600 -24.78 -17.95 -18.82
CA LEU A 600 -26.16 -17.65 -19.19
C LEU A 600 -26.29 -16.16 -19.46
N SER A 601 -27.01 -15.78 -20.50
CA SER A 601 -27.30 -14.38 -20.81
C SER A 601 -28.68 -13.98 -20.29
N HIS A 602 -28.87 -12.74 -19.86
CA HIS A 602 -30.16 -12.13 -19.55
C HIS A 602 -30.24 -10.71 -20.11
N ASP A 603 -31.39 -10.06 -19.99
CA ASP A 603 -31.70 -8.77 -20.65
C ASP A 603 -30.76 -7.59 -20.27
N VAL A 604 -29.89 -7.77 -19.28
CA VAL A 604 -29.06 -6.72 -18.66
C VAL A 604 -27.58 -7.12 -18.58
N GLY A 605 -27.21 -8.30 -19.09
CA GLY A 605 -25.83 -8.80 -19.04
C GLY A 605 -25.75 -10.33 -19.00
N ASP A 606 -24.53 -10.82 -18.74
CA ASP A 606 -24.24 -12.23 -18.62
C ASP A 606 -23.99 -12.63 -17.16
N ILE A 607 -24.37 -13.86 -16.83
CA ILE A 607 -24.17 -14.45 -15.52
C ILE A 607 -23.48 -15.81 -15.64
N GLN A 608 -22.46 -16.01 -14.82
CA GLN A 608 -21.73 -17.27 -14.77
C GLN A 608 -22.17 -18.12 -13.59
N LEU A 609 -22.43 -19.39 -13.87
CA LEU A 609 -22.64 -20.44 -12.89
C LEU A 609 -21.40 -21.34 -12.87
N VAL A 610 -20.89 -21.63 -11.68
CA VAL A 610 -19.68 -22.43 -11.48
C VAL A 610 -19.95 -23.50 -10.44
N TRP A 611 -19.49 -24.72 -10.69
CA TRP A 611 -19.60 -25.81 -9.73
C TRP A 611 -18.21 -26.24 -9.26
N ARG A 612 -17.81 -25.77 -8.07
CA ARG A 612 -16.62 -26.28 -7.37
C ARG A 612 -17.05 -27.39 -6.41
N ASN A 613 -17.19 -27.08 -5.13
CA ASN A 613 -17.74 -28.02 -4.13
C ASN A 613 -19.27 -28.03 -4.11
N GLN A 614 -19.90 -26.90 -4.46
CA GLN A 614 -21.35 -26.73 -4.64
C GLN A 614 -21.60 -25.79 -5.82
N PRO A 615 -22.79 -25.84 -6.47
CA PRO A 615 -23.07 -24.96 -7.57
C PRO A 615 -23.40 -23.56 -7.06
N THR A 616 -22.70 -22.58 -7.61
CA THR A 616 -22.85 -21.16 -7.30
C THR A 616 -23.22 -20.38 -8.54
N CYS A 617 -24.09 -19.40 -8.36
CA CYS A 617 -24.49 -18.43 -9.37
C CYS A 617 -23.80 -17.09 -9.05
N GLY A 618 -23.35 -16.38 -10.09
CA GLY A 618 -22.80 -15.03 -9.98
C GLY A 618 -23.82 -14.01 -9.47
N SER A 619 -23.45 -12.74 -9.51
CA SER A 619 -24.33 -11.65 -9.06
C SER A 619 -25.57 -11.54 -9.94
N LEU A 620 -26.76 -11.58 -9.34
CA LEU A 620 -28.02 -11.25 -10.00
C LEU A 620 -28.42 -9.78 -9.80
N ARG A 621 -27.59 -8.97 -9.14
CA ARG A 621 -27.91 -7.58 -8.79
C ARG A 621 -28.43 -6.75 -9.98
N PRO A 622 -27.80 -6.75 -11.17
CA PRO A 622 -28.31 -5.97 -12.31
C PRO A 622 -29.73 -6.37 -12.72
N LEU A 623 -30.05 -7.66 -12.63
CA LEU A 623 -31.37 -8.20 -12.94
C LEU A 623 -32.40 -7.84 -11.85
N LEU A 624 -32.01 -7.90 -10.58
CA LEU A 624 -32.87 -7.53 -9.45
C LEU A 624 -33.18 -6.02 -9.44
N GLU A 625 -32.19 -5.18 -9.69
CA GLU A 625 -32.33 -3.72 -9.81
C GLU A 625 -33.29 -3.34 -10.94
N THR A 626 -33.12 -3.95 -12.12
CA THR A 626 -34.00 -3.70 -13.29
C THR A 626 -35.46 -4.08 -13.01
N MET A 627 -35.70 -5.08 -12.16
CA MET A 627 -37.04 -5.52 -11.76
C MET A 627 -37.59 -4.75 -10.55
N GLY A 628 -36.81 -3.84 -9.97
CA GLY A 628 -37.13 -3.09 -8.76
C GLY A 628 -37.34 -3.98 -7.54
N ALA A 629 -36.66 -5.12 -7.46
CA ALA A 629 -36.82 -6.09 -6.37
C ALA A 629 -36.27 -5.53 -5.05
N VAL A 630 -37.01 -5.77 -3.96
CA VAL A 630 -36.62 -5.38 -2.61
C VAL A 630 -36.41 -6.61 -1.72
N GLU A 631 -35.79 -6.43 -0.55
CA GLU A 631 -35.64 -7.51 0.42
C GLU A 631 -37.00 -8.09 0.82
N GLY A 632 -37.09 -9.42 0.84
CA GLY A 632 -38.33 -10.16 1.08
C GLY A 632 -39.09 -10.55 -0.20
N ASP A 633 -38.78 -9.96 -1.36
CA ASP A 633 -39.43 -10.36 -2.62
C ASP A 633 -39.08 -11.80 -3.02
N HIS A 634 -40.02 -12.47 -3.69
CA HIS A 634 -39.80 -13.77 -4.32
C HIS A 634 -39.56 -13.61 -5.82
N VAL A 635 -38.37 -13.99 -6.26
CA VAL A 635 -37.95 -13.97 -7.67
C VAL A 635 -37.78 -15.39 -8.16
N PHE A 636 -38.44 -15.73 -9.26
CA PHE A 636 -38.37 -17.03 -9.89
C PHE A 636 -37.46 -16.97 -11.10
N VAL A 637 -36.38 -17.73 -11.08
CA VAL A 637 -35.41 -17.78 -12.17
C VAL A 637 -35.49 -19.08 -12.92
N ALA A 638 -35.40 -19.01 -14.24
CA ALA A 638 -35.35 -20.17 -15.12
C ALA A 638 -34.41 -19.87 -16.28
N ALA A 639 -33.73 -20.89 -16.78
CA ALA A 639 -32.92 -20.73 -17.98
C ALA A 639 -33.29 -21.78 -19.03
N LYS A 640 -33.26 -21.34 -20.30
CA LYS A 640 -33.51 -22.19 -21.45
C LYS A 640 -32.65 -21.69 -22.61
N ASP A 641 -32.00 -22.61 -23.33
CA ASP A 641 -31.18 -22.30 -24.51
C ASP A 641 -30.11 -21.23 -24.24
N GLY A 642 -29.48 -21.26 -23.06
CA GLY A 642 -28.46 -20.29 -22.65
C GLY A 642 -28.99 -18.93 -22.16
N HIS A 643 -30.31 -18.71 -22.19
CA HIS A 643 -30.91 -17.46 -21.72
C HIS A 643 -31.61 -17.64 -20.38
N LEU A 644 -31.27 -16.80 -19.40
CA LEU A 644 -31.91 -16.71 -18.10
C LEU A 644 -33.08 -15.72 -18.14
N LYS A 645 -34.21 -16.11 -17.55
CA LYS A 645 -35.40 -15.28 -17.34
C LYS A 645 -35.71 -15.25 -15.86
N ALA A 646 -36.12 -14.08 -15.38
CA ALA A 646 -36.59 -13.89 -14.03
C ALA A 646 -38.03 -13.35 -14.04
N LEU A 647 -38.85 -13.84 -13.10
CA LEU A 647 -40.15 -13.27 -12.78
C LEU A 647 -40.16 -12.85 -11.31
N ARG A 648 -40.47 -11.59 -11.04
CA ARG A 648 -40.71 -11.07 -9.70
C ARG A 648 -42.19 -11.17 -9.39
N LEU A 649 -42.53 -11.76 -8.24
CA LEU A 649 -43.87 -11.64 -7.66
C LEU A 649 -43.78 -10.74 -6.43
N ALA A 650 -44.02 -9.45 -6.63
CA ALA A 650 -44.07 -8.49 -5.53
C ALA A 650 -45.25 -8.80 -4.60
N GLU A 651 -45.06 -8.59 -3.30
CA GLU A 651 -46.15 -8.56 -2.32
C GLU A 651 -46.69 -7.12 -2.25
N GLU A 652 -47.99 -6.92 -2.51
CA GLU A 652 -48.57 -5.57 -2.40
C GLU A 652 -48.82 -5.23 -0.93
N PRO A 653 -48.27 -4.11 -0.42
CA PRO A 653 -48.48 -3.69 0.96
C PRO A 653 -49.97 -3.60 1.28
N GLY A 654 -50.43 -4.32 2.31
CA GLY A 654 -51.82 -4.27 2.78
C GLY A 654 -52.80 -5.25 2.12
N THR A 655 -52.33 -6.16 1.25
CA THR A 655 -53.20 -7.26 0.77
C THR A 655 -53.31 -8.39 1.81
N ASN A 656 -54.52 -8.57 2.38
CA ASN A 656 -54.82 -9.73 3.23
C ASN A 656 -55.02 -10.98 2.37
N LEU A 657 -53.90 -11.64 2.03
CA LEU A 657 -53.91 -12.94 1.36
C LEU A 657 -54.24 -14.05 2.36
N THR A 658 -55.04 -15.03 1.94
CA THR A 658 -55.20 -16.29 2.70
C THR A 658 -53.91 -17.11 2.62
N ASP A 659 -53.69 -18.02 3.57
CA ASP A 659 -52.46 -18.84 3.57
C ASP A 659 -52.35 -19.72 2.33
N THR A 660 -53.48 -20.24 1.81
CA THR A 660 -53.52 -20.92 0.50
C THR A 660 -53.12 -20.00 -0.65
N GLN A 661 -53.52 -18.72 -0.65
CA GLN A 661 -53.07 -17.76 -1.66
C GLN A 661 -51.58 -17.44 -1.55
N ARG A 662 -51.05 -17.34 -0.32
CA ARG A 662 -49.61 -17.18 -0.08
C ARG A 662 -48.82 -18.40 -0.58
N ALA A 663 -49.29 -19.61 -0.28
CA ALA A 663 -48.70 -20.86 -0.75
C ALA A 663 -48.67 -20.94 -2.29
N LEU A 664 -49.76 -20.54 -2.95
CA LEU A 664 -49.83 -20.46 -4.41
C LEU A 664 -48.79 -19.47 -4.98
N ARG A 665 -48.64 -18.28 -4.39
CA ARG A 665 -47.64 -17.29 -4.82
C ARG A 665 -46.21 -17.82 -4.66
N LEU A 666 -45.91 -18.51 -3.57
CA LEU A 666 -44.61 -19.17 -3.35
C LEU A 666 -44.28 -20.24 -4.41
N MET A 667 -45.28 -20.70 -5.17
CA MET A 667 -45.14 -21.66 -6.28
C MET A 667 -45.28 -21.01 -7.66
N ALA A 668 -45.18 -19.68 -7.74
CA ALA A 668 -45.39 -18.87 -8.94
C ALA A 668 -46.80 -19.00 -9.56
N LEU A 669 -47.83 -19.13 -8.72
CA LEU A 669 -49.23 -19.12 -9.13
C LEU A 669 -49.92 -17.85 -8.61
N SER A 670 -50.46 -17.05 -9.53
CA SER A 670 -51.15 -15.78 -9.23
C SER A 670 -52.66 -15.80 -9.57
N GLY A 671 -53.19 -16.93 -10.07
CA GLY A 671 -54.59 -17.09 -10.43
C GLY A 671 -55.43 -17.81 -9.37
N GLN A 672 -56.75 -17.67 -9.45
CA GLN A 672 -57.66 -18.46 -8.62
C GLN A 672 -57.70 -19.92 -9.10
N VAL A 673 -57.33 -20.84 -8.21
CA VAL A 673 -57.42 -22.29 -8.44
C VAL A 673 -58.64 -22.80 -7.67
N THR A 674 -59.53 -23.51 -8.33
CA THR A 674 -60.68 -24.11 -7.64
C THR A 674 -60.21 -25.24 -6.73
N GLU A 675 -60.89 -25.47 -5.61
CA GLU A 675 -60.51 -26.52 -4.65
C GLU A 675 -60.47 -27.92 -5.29
N LYS A 676 -61.37 -28.17 -6.25
CA LYS A 676 -61.42 -29.43 -7.01
C LYS A 676 -60.17 -29.66 -7.88
N ASP A 677 -59.59 -28.59 -8.43
CA ASP A 677 -58.42 -28.68 -9.31
C ASP A 677 -57.09 -28.55 -8.55
N MET A 678 -57.14 -28.17 -7.26
CA MET A 678 -55.97 -27.89 -6.43
C MET A 678 -54.95 -29.05 -6.39
N PRO A 679 -55.34 -30.33 -6.17
CA PRO A 679 -54.38 -31.43 -6.15
C PRO A 679 -53.62 -31.57 -7.47
N ALA A 680 -54.32 -31.52 -8.59
CA ALA A 680 -53.74 -31.69 -9.91
C ALA A 680 -52.86 -30.51 -10.32
N VAL A 681 -53.24 -29.27 -9.96
CA VAL A 681 -52.46 -28.06 -10.25
C VAL A 681 -51.19 -28.03 -9.42
N LEU A 682 -51.28 -28.22 -8.10
CA LEU A 682 -50.12 -28.20 -7.20
C LEU A 682 -49.20 -29.39 -7.46
N GLY A 683 -49.76 -30.59 -7.66
CA GLY A 683 -49.01 -31.79 -8.02
C GLY A 683 -48.16 -31.57 -9.26
N ARG A 684 -48.77 -31.09 -10.36
CA ARG A 684 -48.03 -30.79 -11.60
C ARG A 684 -46.95 -29.73 -11.39
N ARG A 685 -47.19 -28.72 -10.53
CA ARG A 685 -46.18 -27.71 -10.18
C ARG A 685 -44.98 -28.26 -9.44
N ILE A 686 -45.12 -29.32 -8.66
CA ILE A 686 -44.03 -29.96 -7.92
C ILE A 686 -43.49 -31.23 -8.58
N GLY A 687 -43.90 -31.53 -9.81
CA GLY A 687 -43.43 -32.69 -10.58
C GLY A 687 -44.17 -34.00 -10.29
N LEU A 688 -45.32 -33.94 -9.62
CA LEU A 688 -46.23 -35.07 -9.38
C LEU A 688 -47.42 -35.00 -10.35
N ALA A 689 -47.26 -35.57 -11.55
CA ALA A 689 -48.22 -35.43 -12.65
C ALA A 689 -49.61 -36.03 -12.37
N ASP A 690 -49.67 -37.12 -11.59
CA ASP A 690 -50.88 -37.92 -11.35
C ASP A 690 -51.52 -37.66 -9.97
N ALA A 691 -51.24 -36.51 -9.34
CA ALA A 691 -51.82 -36.17 -8.03
C ALA A 691 -53.34 -36.04 -8.12
N THR A 692 -54.06 -36.88 -7.37
CA THR A 692 -55.53 -36.89 -7.30
C THR A 692 -56.06 -36.36 -5.98
N THR A 693 -55.24 -36.40 -4.92
CA THR A 693 -55.62 -35.97 -3.57
C THR A 693 -54.64 -34.94 -3.01
N MET A 694 -55.08 -34.11 -2.06
CA MET A 694 -54.21 -33.13 -1.41
C MET A 694 -53.18 -33.80 -0.49
N ASP A 695 -53.50 -34.96 0.08
CA ASP A 695 -52.57 -35.74 0.92
C ASP A 695 -51.33 -36.19 0.14
N GLU A 696 -51.50 -36.59 -1.13
CA GLU A 696 -50.39 -36.91 -2.03
C GLU A 696 -49.47 -35.69 -2.26
N VAL A 697 -50.06 -34.51 -2.45
CA VAL A 697 -49.33 -33.25 -2.63
C VAL A 697 -48.57 -32.86 -1.36
N LEU A 698 -49.22 -32.91 -0.19
CA LEU A 698 -48.60 -32.60 1.10
C LEU A 698 -47.49 -33.59 1.46
N ALA A 699 -47.68 -34.89 1.21
CA ALA A 699 -46.65 -35.90 1.40
C ALA A 699 -45.44 -35.62 0.48
N HIS A 700 -45.67 -35.24 -0.77
CA HIS A 700 -44.59 -34.95 -1.72
C HIS A 700 -43.82 -33.67 -1.36
N LEU A 701 -44.50 -32.59 -0.97
CA LEU A 701 -43.87 -31.37 -0.43
C LEU A 701 -43.01 -31.66 0.81
N ARG A 702 -43.45 -32.58 1.68
CA ARG A 702 -42.71 -33.00 2.88
C ARG A 702 -41.42 -33.74 2.55
N VAL A 703 -41.43 -34.60 1.53
CA VAL A 703 -40.23 -35.29 1.03
C VAL A 703 -39.25 -34.30 0.38
N ARG A 704 -39.76 -33.33 -0.39
CA ARG A 704 -38.96 -32.28 -1.04
C ARG A 704 -38.33 -31.31 -0.04
N GLY A 705 -39.01 -31.05 1.08
CA GLY A 705 -38.57 -30.17 2.16
C GLY A 705 -39.06 -28.72 2.02
N ASP A 706 -40.15 -28.50 1.29
CA ASP A 706 -40.81 -27.20 1.07
C ASP A 706 -41.68 -26.84 2.28
N LYS A 707 -41.05 -26.59 3.45
CA LYS A 707 -41.71 -26.42 4.75
C LYS A 707 -42.59 -25.17 4.85
N ASP A 708 -42.16 -24.07 4.24
CA ASP A 708 -42.86 -22.80 4.17
C ASP A 708 -44.21 -22.92 3.45
N ILE A 709 -44.27 -23.72 2.38
CA ILE A 709 -45.52 -24.01 1.68
C ILE A 709 -46.39 -24.98 2.51
N LEU A 710 -45.78 -25.98 3.14
CA LEU A 710 -46.50 -26.93 3.99
C LEU A 710 -47.19 -26.25 5.16
N GLU A 711 -46.50 -25.34 5.85
CA GLU A 711 -47.06 -24.59 6.99
C GLU A 711 -48.32 -23.82 6.58
N LEU A 712 -48.30 -23.17 5.43
CA LEU A 712 -49.44 -22.41 4.90
C LEU A 712 -50.62 -23.30 4.46
N LEU A 713 -50.37 -24.52 3.98
CA LEU A 713 -51.42 -25.45 3.54
C LEU A 713 -51.96 -26.35 4.67
N ARG A 714 -51.24 -26.43 5.80
CA ARG A 714 -51.51 -27.39 6.88
C ARG A 714 -52.86 -27.18 7.55
N GLU A 715 -53.17 -25.92 7.88
CA GLU A 715 -54.35 -25.55 8.67
C GLU A 715 -55.66 -25.85 7.93
N GLN A 716 -55.65 -25.82 6.60
CA GLN A 716 -56.84 -26.06 5.78
C GLN A 716 -57.07 -27.54 5.45
N TYR A 717 -56.01 -28.34 5.30
CA TYR A 717 -56.10 -29.69 4.72
C TYR A 717 -55.73 -30.85 5.66
N GLU A 718 -54.97 -30.65 6.75
CA GLU A 718 -54.73 -31.74 7.72
C GLU A 718 -55.96 -32.04 8.62
N LEU A 719 -56.96 -31.14 8.68
CA LEU A 719 -58.19 -31.32 9.47
C LEU A 719 -59.30 -32.12 8.77
N SER A 720 -59.17 -32.43 7.48
CA SER A 720 -60.21 -33.14 6.71
C SER A 720 -60.00 -34.67 6.59
N GLY A 721 -58.86 -35.19 7.07
CA GLY A 721 -58.47 -36.61 6.91
C GLY A 721 -58.81 -37.56 8.07
N ALA A 722 -59.42 -37.09 9.17
CA ALA A 722 -59.70 -37.93 10.33
C ALA A 722 -61.16 -38.43 10.35
N THR A 723 -61.48 -39.41 9.50
CA THR A 723 -62.64 -40.30 9.74
C THR A 723 -62.29 -41.75 9.39
N ALA A 724 -61.93 -42.53 10.41
CA ALA A 724 -62.12 -43.98 10.47
C ALA A 724 -61.99 -44.45 11.95
N PRO A 725 -62.68 -45.53 12.35
CA PRO A 725 -63.23 -45.68 13.70
C PRO A 725 -62.31 -46.39 14.70
N ASP A 726 -62.66 -46.15 15.97
CA ASP A 726 -62.22 -46.83 17.18
C ASP A 726 -62.06 -48.36 17.05
N GLU A 727 -60.92 -48.86 17.54
CA GLU A 727 -60.87 -50.09 18.35
C GLU A 727 -59.54 -50.12 19.12
N GLU A 728 -59.56 -49.64 20.36
CA GLU A 728 -58.63 -50.10 21.40
C GLU A 728 -59.03 -51.52 21.84
N PRO A 729 -58.06 -52.29 22.39
CA PRO A 729 -58.26 -52.63 23.79
C PRO A 729 -57.04 -52.34 24.65
N SER A 730 -57.37 -51.74 25.77
CA SER A 730 -56.61 -51.31 26.94
C SER A 730 -56.17 -52.48 27.83
N VAL A 731 -54.98 -52.39 28.45
CA VAL A 731 -54.60 -53.07 29.72
C VAL A 731 -53.53 -52.21 30.47
N PRO A 732 -53.52 -52.11 31.82
CA PRO A 732 -53.17 -50.90 32.55
C PRO A 732 -51.80 -50.88 33.30
N ALA A 733 -51.34 -49.65 33.49
CA ALA A 733 -50.60 -48.94 34.56
C ALA A 733 -49.81 -49.63 35.72
N THR A 734 -48.60 -49.05 35.93
CA THR A 734 -47.88 -48.65 37.18
C THR A 734 -47.14 -49.69 38.06
N PRO A 735 -46.14 -49.30 38.94
CA PRO A 735 -45.61 -47.95 39.25
C PRO A 735 -44.08 -47.77 39.54
N GLU A 736 -43.68 -46.50 39.80
CA GLU A 736 -42.58 -45.97 40.66
C GLU A 736 -41.10 -46.08 40.20
N GLY A 737 -40.23 -45.05 40.28
CA GLY A 737 -40.35 -43.71 40.90
C GLY A 737 -39.15 -42.76 40.60
N GLU A 738 -39.44 -41.46 40.83
CA GLU A 738 -38.64 -40.27 41.27
C GLU A 738 -37.12 -40.17 40.95
N LEU A 739 -36.53 -39.04 40.50
CA LEU A 739 -36.50 -37.66 41.04
C LEU A 739 -36.06 -36.68 39.90
N SER A 740 -36.83 -35.62 39.59
CA SER A 740 -36.72 -34.22 40.10
C SER A 740 -35.65 -33.33 39.44
N SER A 741 -36.09 -32.35 38.63
CA SER A 741 -35.40 -31.08 38.39
C SER A 741 -36.40 -29.96 38.07
N ALA A 742 -36.40 -28.98 38.96
CA ALA A 742 -37.09 -27.69 39.03
C ALA A 742 -37.37 -26.92 37.73
N ALA A 743 -38.53 -26.26 37.72
CA ALA A 743 -38.88 -25.07 36.94
C ALA A 743 -39.10 -23.87 37.88
N PRO A 744 -39.03 -22.62 37.39
CA PRO A 744 -39.77 -21.51 37.96
C PRO A 744 -40.86 -20.95 37.02
N PRO A 745 -41.85 -20.20 37.55
CA PRO A 745 -43.16 -19.99 36.94
C PRO A 745 -43.41 -18.56 36.40
N GLN A 746 -44.57 -18.43 35.75
CA GLN A 746 -45.20 -17.22 35.18
C GLN A 746 -45.87 -16.32 36.23
N HIS A 747 -45.87 -14.99 36.01
CA HIS A 747 -47.05 -14.08 35.90
C HIS A 747 -46.73 -12.60 36.19
N SER A 748 -47.35 -11.71 35.39
CA SER A 748 -47.46 -10.22 35.48
C SER A 748 -48.01 -9.71 36.84
N PRO A 749 -47.94 -8.40 37.23
CA PRO A 749 -48.77 -7.31 36.64
C PRO A 749 -48.29 -5.82 36.81
N SER A 750 -49.02 -4.93 36.13
CA SER A 750 -49.43 -3.52 36.33
C SER A 750 -48.77 -2.54 37.35
N ASP A 751 -48.62 -1.29 36.86
CA ASP A 751 -48.42 0.06 37.46
C ASP A 751 -48.71 0.32 38.95
N PRO A 752 -47.99 1.27 39.61
CA PRO A 752 -48.53 2.65 39.75
C PRO A 752 -47.52 3.83 39.79
N GLN A 753 -48.03 5.00 39.42
CA GLN A 753 -47.51 6.39 39.56
C GLN A 753 -47.00 6.76 40.98
N PRO A 754 -46.12 7.79 41.11
CA PRO A 754 -46.58 9.02 41.78
C PRO A 754 -46.01 10.36 41.23
N THR A 755 -46.93 11.31 41.17
CA THR A 755 -46.93 12.78 41.45
C THR A 755 -45.66 13.57 41.82
N GLY A 756 -45.57 14.79 41.25
CA GLY A 756 -45.29 16.04 41.98
C GLY A 756 -43.89 16.67 41.76
N ASP A 757 -43.63 17.49 40.74
CA ASP A 757 -43.93 18.94 40.60
C ASP A 757 -42.81 19.87 41.15
N THR A 758 -42.03 20.50 40.26
CA THR A 758 -41.54 21.90 40.40
C THR A 758 -40.90 22.46 39.11
N ALA A 759 -41.71 23.26 38.42
CA ALA A 759 -41.48 24.59 37.83
C ALA A 759 -40.13 25.01 37.17
N ALA A 760 -40.31 25.54 35.94
CA ALA A 760 -39.62 26.66 35.26
C ALA A 760 -38.22 26.37 34.67
N GLU A 761 -37.89 26.62 33.40
CA GLU A 761 -38.34 27.65 32.44
C GLU A 761 -38.40 27.12 31.00
N ALA A 762 -39.28 27.73 30.21
CA ALA A 762 -39.53 27.42 28.82
C ALA A 762 -38.39 27.87 27.88
N LYS A 763 -37.97 26.99 26.96
CA LYS A 763 -37.64 27.36 25.58
C LYS A 763 -38.20 26.29 24.63
N GLN A 764 -38.92 26.75 23.62
CA GLN A 764 -39.69 25.97 22.66
C GLN A 764 -38.87 24.87 21.98
N SER A 765 -39.41 23.65 21.95
CA SER A 765 -39.02 22.61 20.99
C SER A 765 -39.76 22.86 19.67
N PRO A 766 -39.08 23.01 18.51
CA PRO A 766 -39.74 22.98 17.21
C PRO A 766 -40.12 21.53 16.85
N LYS A 767 -41.12 21.39 15.98
CA LYS A 767 -41.62 20.13 15.39
C LYS A 767 -40.49 19.25 14.82
N PRO A 768 -40.69 17.92 14.66
CA PRO A 768 -39.76 17.09 13.91
C PRO A 768 -39.79 17.54 12.44
N GLU A 769 -38.78 18.31 12.04
CA GLU A 769 -38.45 18.57 10.65
C GLU A 769 -38.05 17.24 10.00
N PHE A 770 -38.52 17.03 8.77
CA PHE A 770 -38.26 15.83 7.98
C PHE A 770 -36.75 15.62 7.83
N ARG A 771 -36.22 14.47 8.28
CA ARG A 771 -34.81 14.09 8.11
C ARG A 771 -34.64 13.34 6.80
N ASP A 772 -33.79 13.86 5.93
CA ASP A 772 -33.43 13.24 4.65
C ASP A 772 -32.65 11.92 4.90
N PRO A 773 -33.15 10.75 4.46
CA PRO A 773 -32.50 9.45 4.70
C PRO A 773 -31.12 9.34 4.03
N ALA A 774 -30.83 10.12 2.99
CA ALA A 774 -29.53 10.10 2.32
C ALA A 774 -28.37 10.48 3.26
N TRP A 775 -28.63 11.22 4.35
CA TRP A 775 -27.62 11.45 5.39
C TRP A 775 -27.16 10.17 6.07
N ASP A 776 -28.08 9.26 6.38
CA ASP A 776 -27.80 8.00 7.11
C ASP A 776 -27.38 6.87 6.16
N GLU A 777 -27.69 6.96 4.87
CA GLU A 777 -27.39 5.93 3.87
C GLU A 777 -26.12 6.23 3.04
N GLU A 778 -25.86 7.50 2.71
CA GLU A 778 -24.84 7.88 1.73
C GLU A 778 -23.73 8.79 2.26
N ILE A 779 -23.91 9.46 3.40
CA ILE A 779 -22.92 10.40 3.95
C ILE A 779 -22.28 9.87 5.23
N ILE A 780 -23.06 9.71 6.30
CA ILE A 780 -22.53 9.35 7.63
C ILE A 780 -21.77 8.00 7.62
N PRO A 781 -22.22 6.94 6.90
CA PRO A 781 -21.46 5.69 6.82
C PRO A 781 -20.14 5.76 6.06
N LEU A 782 -19.90 6.83 5.29
CA LEU A 782 -18.66 7.01 4.52
C LEU A 782 -17.58 7.76 5.29
N LEU A 783 -17.93 8.37 6.43
CA LEU A 783 -17.01 9.15 7.25
C LEU A 783 -16.32 8.27 8.30
N ASP A 784 -15.04 8.55 8.55
CA ASP A 784 -14.23 7.83 9.53
C ASP A 784 -14.34 8.47 10.93
N GLU A 785 -14.79 7.70 11.93
CA GLU A 785 -15.06 8.21 13.29
C GLU A 785 -13.82 8.77 14.00
N ASP A 786 -12.62 8.28 13.67
CA ASP A 786 -11.38 8.66 14.35
C ASP A 786 -10.73 9.91 13.74
N SER A 787 -10.88 10.11 12.42
CA SER A 787 -10.23 11.21 11.69
C SER A 787 -11.17 12.34 11.26
N GLU A 788 -12.48 12.11 11.21
CA GLU A 788 -13.48 13.06 10.70
C GLU A 788 -14.60 13.39 11.71
N ALA A 789 -14.31 13.26 13.00
CA ALA A 789 -15.27 13.48 14.09
C ALA A 789 -16.05 14.82 14.00
N ASP A 790 -15.37 15.91 13.62
CA ASP A 790 -16.01 17.23 13.46
C ASP A 790 -16.98 17.29 12.26
N LEU A 791 -16.67 16.58 11.17
CA LEU A 791 -17.55 16.45 10.00
C LEU A 791 -18.77 15.60 10.34
N ILE A 792 -18.60 14.50 11.08
CA ILE A 792 -19.69 13.65 11.56
C ILE A 792 -20.62 14.45 12.48
N HIS A 793 -20.07 15.20 13.43
CA HIS A 793 -20.85 16.07 14.31
C HIS A 793 -21.63 17.14 13.53
N LEU A 794 -21.01 17.77 12.53
CA LEU A 794 -21.69 18.75 11.69
C LEU A 794 -22.81 18.10 10.85
N ALA A 795 -22.54 16.95 10.24
CA ALA A 795 -23.52 16.19 9.45
C ALA A 795 -24.75 15.82 10.30
N GLN A 796 -24.56 15.27 11.50
CA GLN A 796 -25.64 14.93 12.42
C GLN A 796 -26.44 16.18 12.88
N ALA A 797 -25.75 17.29 13.15
CA ALA A 797 -26.36 18.53 13.61
C ALA A 797 -27.19 19.25 12.52
N VAL A 798 -26.81 19.09 11.26
CA VAL A 798 -27.52 19.60 10.09
C VAL A 798 -28.68 18.67 9.71
N ALA A 799 -28.45 17.35 9.70
CA ALA A 799 -29.47 16.34 9.39
C ALA A 799 -30.62 16.33 10.40
N SER A 800 -30.33 16.47 11.70
CA SER A 800 -31.35 16.53 12.76
C SER A 800 -32.28 17.74 12.68
N ARG A 801 -31.92 18.76 11.89
CA ARG A 801 -32.75 19.94 11.59
C ARG A 801 -33.29 19.93 10.16
N GLY A 802 -33.42 18.73 9.59
CA GLY A 802 -34.11 18.49 8.33
C GLY A 802 -33.59 19.28 7.13
N LYS A 803 -32.27 19.52 7.06
CA LYS A 803 -31.63 20.13 5.89
C LYS A 803 -31.28 19.09 4.84
N THR A 804 -31.29 19.49 3.58
CA THR A 804 -30.94 18.62 2.44
C THR A 804 -29.52 18.07 2.56
N VAL A 805 -29.31 16.84 2.08
CA VAL A 805 -27.98 16.24 1.98
C VAL A 805 -27.02 17.04 1.07
N PRO A 806 -25.74 17.24 1.43
CA PRO A 806 -24.72 17.88 0.59
C PRO A 806 -24.18 16.92 -0.46
N VAL A 807 -23.44 17.47 -1.44
CA VAL A 807 -22.49 16.68 -2.23
C VAL A 807 -21.23 16.46 -1.39
N PHE A 808 -20.89 15.19 -1.14
CA PHE A 808 -19.64 14.81 -0.49
C PHE A 808 -18.47 14.80 -1.48
N GLY A 809 -17.35 15.45 -1.14
CA GLY A 809 -16.15 15.49 -1.99
C GLY A 809 -16.30 16.34 -3.26
N PHE A 810 -16.95 17.50 -3.18
CA PHE A 810 -17.19 18.37 -4.33
C PHE A 810 -15.92 19.12 -4.77
N GLU A 811 -15.68 19.21 -6.09
CA GLU A 811 -14.54 19.93 -6.67
C GLU A 811 -14.96 21.19 -7.44
N LEU A 812 -14.32 22.33 -7.16
CA LEU A 812 -14.61 23.61 -7.81
C LEU A 812 -13.64 23.92 -8.95
N GLY A 813 -14.18 24.00 -10.17
CA GLY A 813 -13.48 24.47 -11.39
C GLY A 813 -12.46 23.48 -11.96
N GLU A 814 -11.75 23.86 -13.04
CA GLU A 814 -10.73 23.01 -13.69
C GLU A 814 -9.49 22.73 -12.81
N GLY A 815 -9.39 23.40 -11.66
CA GLY A 815 -8.31 23.21 -10.69
C GLY A 815 -8.57 22.10 -9.67
N GLY A 816 -9.76 21.49 -9.63
CA GLY A 816 -10.06 20.36 -8.73
C GLY A 816 -10.09 20.73 -7.25
N TRP A 817 -10.48 21.96 -6.89
CA TRP A 817 -10.44 22.42 -5.51
C TRP A 817 -11.49 21.71 -4.65
N GLN A 818 -11.07 20.76 -3.82
CA GLN A 818 -11.97 19.89 -3.06
C GLN A 818 -12.58 20.57 -1.83
N ALA A 819 -13.85 20.26 -1.57
CA ALA A 819 -14.60 20.53 -0.34
C ALA A 819 -15.21 19.23 0.19
N ASP A 820 -15.25 19.07 1.51
CA ASP A 820 -15.79 17.88 2.16
C ASP A 820 -17.30 17.79 1.96
N PHE A 821 -18.02 18.89 2.23
CA PHE A 821 -19.44 19.04 1.91
C PHE A 821 -19.68 20.29 1.07
N ALA A 822 -20.52 20.17 0.04
CA ALA A 822 -20.95 21.33 -0.74
C ALA A 822 -22.45 21.29 -1.06
N TRP A 823 -23.11 22.41 -0.81
CA TRP A 823 -24.45 22.69 -1.32
C TRP A 823 -24.31 23.66 -2.49
N ASN A 824 -24.56 23.16 -3.70
CA ASN A 824 -24.48 23.91 -4.96
C ASN A 824 -25.88 24.03 -5.59
N GLN A 825 -26.78 24.74 -4.93
CA GLN A 825 -28.14 24.98 -5.45
C GLN A 825 -28.31 26.48 -5.73
N ASP A 826 -29.26 26.85 -6.60
CA ASP A 826 -29.48 28.25 -6.99
C ASP A 826 -29.74 29.20 -5.80
N THR A 827 -30.17 28.65 -4.66
CA THR A 827 -30.45 29.37 -3.41
C THR A 827 -29.33 29.28 -2.36
N ALA A 828 -28.34 28.40 -2.51
CA ALA A 828 -27.28 28.18 -1.52
C ALA A 828 -25.97 27.73 -2.19
N LYS A 829 -24.89 28.51 -1.98
CA LYS A 829 -23.50 28.15 -2.31
C LYS A 829 -22.67 28.12 -1.04
N VAL A 830 -22.71 26.99 -0.36
CA VAL A 830 -22.03 26.80 0.93
C VAL A 830 -21.11 25.59 0.85
N ALA A 831 -19.87 25.75 1.30
CA ALA A 831 -18.91 24.64 1.36
C ALA A 831 -18.32 24.48 2.77
N VAL A 832 -18.11 23.24 3.15
CA VAL A 832 -17.31 22.81 4.30
C VAL A 832 -15.98 22.34 3.76
N VAL A 833 -14.90 22.97 4.20
CA VAL A 833 -13.55 22.69 3.70
C VAL A 833 -12.66 22.16 4.82
N PRO A 834 -11.61 21.37 4.50
CA PRO A 834 -10.69 20.90 5.52
C PRO A 834 -10.08 22.04 6.34
N ALA A 835 -10.01 21.84 7.65
CA ALA A 835 -9.46 22.83 8.58
C ALA A 835 -7.96 23.03 8.36
N VAL A 836 -7.50 24.28 8.41
CA VAL A 836 -6.07 24.59 8.38
C VAL A 836 -5.50 24.29 9.77
N GLN A 837 -4.50 23.41 9.87
CA GLN A 837 -3.84 23.12 11.15
C GLN A 837 -3.21 24.40 11.70
N HIS A 838 -3.63 24.81 12.89
CA HIS A 838 -3.21 26.06 13.52
C HIS A 838 -1.68 26.12 13.67
N GLY A 839 -1.01 26.99 12.91
CA GLY A 839 0.42 27.29 13.05
C GLY A 839 1.27 27.11 11.79
N ARG A 840 0.73 26.54 10.70
CA ARG A 840 1.38 26.52 9.38
C ARG A 840 0.51 27.30 8.39
N VAL A 841 1.08 28.27 7.70
CA VAL A 841 0.44 28.90 6.55
C VAL A 841 0.45 27.86 5.44
N ASP A 842 -0.72 27.32 5.09
CA ASP A 842 -0.90 26.45 3.93
C ASP A 842 -1.33 27.33 2.73
N PRO A 843 -0.40 27.64 1.80
CA PRO A 843 -0.71 28.49 0.66
C PRO A 843 -1.72 27.83 -0.29
N GLU A 844 -1.90 26.51 -0.22
CA GLU A 844 -2.86 25.78 -1.03
C GLU A 844 -4.28 25.94 -0.48
N ALA A 845 -4.46 25.80 0.84
CA ALA A 845 -5.72 26.12 1.51
C ALA A 845 -6.15 27.57 1.28
N GLU A 846 -5.20 28.53 1.32
CA GLU A 846 -5.50 29.94 1.01
C GLU A 846 -5.97 30.15 -0.43
N ARG A 847 -5.36 29.46 -1.41
CA ARG A 847 -5.75 29.54 -2.83
C ARG A 847 -7.09 28.87 -3.09
N ARG A 848 -7.34 27.69 -2.51
CA ARG A 848 -8.64 27.00 -2.51
C ARG A 848 -9.71 27.94 -1.97
N ASP A 849 -9.47 28.47 -0.77
CA ASP A 849 -10.40 29.36 -0.10
C ASP A 849 -10.68 30.63 -0.91
N ALA A 850 -9.65 31.24 -1.50
CA ALA A 850 -9.79 32.38 -2.39
C ALA A 850 -10.60 32.02 -3.66
N ALA A 851 -10.40 30.83 -4.24
CA ALA A 851 -11.14 30.37 -5.42
C ALA A 851 -12.63 30.18 -5.13
N TYR A 852 -12.98 29.54 -4.00
CA TYR A 852 -14.37 29.40 -3.57
C TYR A 852 -15.03 30.75 -3.30
N ARG A 853 -14.37 31.67 -2.56
CA ARG A 853 -14.90 33.02 -2.32
C ARG A 853 -15.07 33.82 -3.62
N ALA A 854 -14.12 33.72 -4.56
CA ALA A 854 -14.22 34.36 -5.87
C ALA A 854 -15.39 33.82 -6.71
N ALA A 855 -15.73 32.54 -6.57
CA ALA A 855 -16.89 31.91 -7.20
C ALA A 855 -18.23 32.19 -6.46
N GLY A 856 -18.20 33.02 -5.40
CA GLY A 856 -19.36 33.45 -4.63
C GLY A 856 -19.81 32.46 -3.56
N TRP A 857 -18.95 31.54 -3.13
CA TRP A 857 -19.27 30.57 -2.09
C TRP A 857 -18.98 31.10 -0.69
N THR A 858 -19.82 30.71 0.26
CA THR A 858 -19.55 30.88 1.70
C THR A 858 -18.86 29.63 2.20
N ILE A 859 -17.64 29.78 2.71
CA ILE A 859 -16.79 28.65 3.12
C ILE A 859 -16.31 28.81 4.55
N ARG A 860 -16.31 27.70 5.29
CA ARG A 860 -15.68 27.57 6.62
C ARG A 860 -15.30 26.10 6.86
N SER A 861 -14.46 25.85 7.86
CA SER A 861 -14.17 24.47 8.28
C SER A 861 -15.36 23.84 9.02
N ALA A 862 -15.34 22.52 9.22
CA ALA A 862 -16.37 21.83 9.99
C ALA A 862 -16.51 22.40 11.42
N VAL A 863 -15.37 22.64 12.08
CA VAL A 863 -15.27 23.24 13.42
C VAL A 863 -15.86 24.65 13.44
N ASP A 864 -15.52 25.48 12.44
CA ASP A 864 -16.01 26.85 12.36
C ASP A 864 -17.51 26.90 12.06
N TRP A 865 -18.01 25.98 11.23
CA TRP A 865 -19.44 25.87 10.97
C TRP A 865 -20.22 25.38 12.18
N LEU A 866 -19.67 24.45 12.97
CA LEU A 866 -20.26 24.05 14.25
C LEU A 866 -20.36 25.23 15.23
N ALA A 867 -19.34 26.09 15.27
CA ALA A 867 -19.37 27.31 16.09
C ALA A 867 -20.40 28.36 15.58
N HIS A 868 -20.69 28.35 14.28
CA HIS A 868 -21.64 29.26 13.62
C HIS A 868 -22.85 28.51 13.02
N LEU A 869 -23.32 27.47 13.72
CA LEU A 869 -24.30 26.52 13.16
C LEU A 869 -25.63 27.20 12.78
N ASP A 870 -26.08 28.18 13.56
CA ASP A 870 -27.32 28.92 13.25
C ASP A 870 -27.21 29.70 11.93
N GLU A 871 -26.02 30.22 11.57
CA GLU A 871 -25.78 30.87 10.28
C GLU A 871 -25.84 29.84 9.13
N LEU A 872 -25.25 28.66 9.34
CA LEU A 872 -25.28 27.58 8.35
C LEU A 872 -26.72 27.16 8.06
N LEU A 873 -27.51 26.90 9.11
CA LEU A 873 -28.89 26.44 8.97
C LEU A 873 -29.79 27.44 8.23
N VAL A 874 -29.53 28.74 8.33
CA VAL A 874 -30.27 29.76 7.57
C VAL A 874 -29.90 29.71 6.08
N LEU A 875 -28.65 29.38 5.76
CA LEU A 875 -28.16 29.31 4.38
C LEU A 875 -28.54 28.01 3.67
N LEU A 876 -28.77 26.91 4.41
CA LEU A 876 -29.07 25.61 3.83
C LEU A 876 -30.56 25.42 3.53
N PRO A 877 -30.91 24.80 2.39
CA PRO A 877 -32.30 24.49 2.05
C PRO A 877 -32.84 23.36 2.93
N ASP A 878 -34.14 23.42 3.22
CA ASP A 878 -34.85 22.37 3.95
C ASP A 878 -35.10 21.16 3.05
N ALA A 879 -34.96 19.96 3.60
CA ALA A 879 -35.28 18.71 2.93
C ALA A 879 -36.80 18.64 2.71
N THR A 880 -37.21 18.53 1.45
CA THR A 880 -38.63 18.33 1.08
C THR A 880 -38.98 16.85 1.08
N PRO A 881 -40.14 16.45 1.63
CA PRO A 881 -40.61 15.07 1.52
C PRO A 881 -41.05 14.79 0.08
N GLY A 882 -40.17 14.18 -0.70
CA GLY A 882 -40.44 13.68 -2.04
C GLY A 882 -39.37 14.09 -3.06
N ASN A 883 -38.37 13.22 -3.23
CA ASN A 883 -37.80 12.87 -4.52
C ASN A 883 -37.34 11.42 -4.49
#